data_AF-A0A9Q0FEH1-F1
#
_entry.id   AF-A0A9Q0FEH1-F1
#
_cell.length_a   1.000
_cell.length_b   1.000
_cell.length_c   1.000
_cell.angle_alpha   90.00
_cell.angle_beta   90.00
_cell.angle_gamma   90.00
#
_symmetry.space_group_name_H-M   'P 1'
#
loop_
_entity.id
_entity.type
_entity.pdbx_description
1 polymer ?
#
loop_
_entity_poly.entity_id
_entity_poly.type
_entity_poly.pdbx_seq_one_letter_code
_entity_poly.pdbx_strand_id
1 'polypeptide(L)'
;KCVGCGIQELKNLNLLHRTLRISRLENVVDPQDARQANLHGKKHLDALMLRWSSHFDDSRNETIEKEVLDMMQPHHMLKELTIKSYGGMTFPAWVGDPSFSNMVLLHLENCKNCSSLPPLGLLESLKDLVVSGMSGLQSIGLEIYGDSCLKPFPSLETLHFESNPEWKIWHVPDGMLLKGFPRLRKISILNCSKLLGELPKYLPSLEELVISKCESLRISISSFPLLNRLDINGCKEVVLRSVTEFSSLNSAVISGVLNFRCLWEFIQGARKVEHLEIVDNEDLSTLWPDRFGLLGHLTSLRCLKIRSCSGLVSLVTEEVADLLQLAFPCRLEILHLSDCKRLGQVSGLQCLTSLGELHIVNCSSLVSLGQSILPSTLKKLRISCCDKIQCLLGDGKDEQINGGCLLEHLCINSCPSLRYLSSTGMLPAPLRHLEITDCPELCSLAETFFGNISLEHIEIRNCATLASLPVGMNMLSNLLEITICSCPNIASFPEGGIHASKLRKLYIGWCERLQTLPEGMQNLTSLVELDIHDCPGIVSFPEKGLPVNLRVLMITNLNICKSLFEWGLHRLTSLGRLFITGGCENMVSFPEEDVGMTLPNSLTSLSIVDFPNLQCLSTKGFRDLNSLEDLWISGCPKLKSLPRDGLPPSLLQLYIQDCPLLKRKCKLHSGKEFSKISHIPCVLIDNNFIYDPEDEE
;
A
#
# COMPACT_ATOMS: atom_id res chain seq x y z
N LYS A 1 25.64 -19.02 21.66
CA LYS A 1 26.72 -18.01 21.75
C LYS A 1 27.90 -18.52 20.93
N CYS A 2 28.06 -18.06 19.68
CA CYS A 2 29.29 -18.36 18.93
C CYS A 2 30.40 -17.41 19.41
N VAL A 3 31.54 -17.98 19.79
CA VAL A 3 32.77 -17.24 20.08
C VAL A 3 33.20 -16.59 18.75
N GLY A 4 33.16 -15.26 18.67
CA GLY A 4 33.46 -14.53 17.44
C GLY A 4 34.96 -14.52 17.14
N CYS A 5 35.32 -14.71 15.87
CA CYS A 5 36.66 -14.51 15.32
C CYS A 5 37.22 -13.12 15.70
N GLY A 6 38.49 -13.07 16.09
CA GLY A 6 39.16 -11.81 16.43
C GLY A 6 39.44 -10.97 15.18
N ILE A 7 39.42 -9.64 15.29
CA ILE A 7 39.66 -8.73 14.15
C ILE A 7 41.04 -8.94 13.50
N GLN A 8 42.01 -9.48 14.25
CA GLN A 8 43.36 -9.80 13.79
C GLN A 8 43.37 -10.91 12.73
N GLU A 9 42.33 -11.76 12.65
CA GLU A 9 42.23 -12.83 11.63
C GLU A 9 42.16 -12.26 10.20
N LEU A 10 41.76 -10.99 10.06
CA LEU A 10 41.76 -10.30 8.76
C LEU A 10 43.17 -10.03 8.22
N LYS A 11 44.22 -10.15 9.03
CA LYS A 11 45.61 -9.78 8.70
C LYS A 11 46.10 -10.34 7.36
N ASN A 12 45.81 -11.62 7.10
CA ASN A 12 46.33 -12.34 5.94
C ASN A 12 45.36 -12.39 4.75
N LEU A 13 44.15 -11.83 4.89
CA LEU A 13 43.12 -11.83 3.84
C LEU A 13 43.33 -10.68 2.84
N ASN A 14 44.46 -10.67 2.15
CA ASN A 14 44.84 -9.60 1.22
C ASN A 14 44.12 -9.69 -0.15
N LEU A 15 43.53 -10.84 -0.46
CA LEU A 15 42.76 -11.10 -1.68
C LEU A 15 41.26 -10.76 -1.51
N LEU A 16 40.90 -9.97 -0.50
CA LEU A 16 39.52 -9.50 -0.38
C LEU A 16 39.23 -8.48 -1.48
N HIS A 17 38.14 -8.72 -2.20
CA HIS A 17 37.68 -7.90 -3.31
C HIS A 17 36.31 -7.28 -3.00
N ARG A 18 35.99 -6.17 -3.67
CA ARG A 18 34.68 -5.49 -3.60
C ARG A 18 34.41 -4.92 -2.20
N THR A 19 33.50 -5.51 -1.43
CA THR A 19 32.97 -4.92 -0.20
C THR A 19 33.40 -5.70 1.03
N LEU A 20 34.01 -5.03 2.00
CA LEU A 20 34.28 -5.58 3.33
C LEU A 20 33.36 -4.91 4.36
N ARG A 21 32.67 -5.71 5.17
CA ARG A 21 31.84 -5.23 6.29
C ARG A 21 32.39 -5.77 7.60
N ILE A 22 32.75 -4.87 8.51
CA ILE A 22 33.22 -5.20 9.85
C ILE A 22 32.19 -4.62 10.83
N SER A 23 31.62 -5.49 11.65
CA SER A 23 30.58 -5.12 12.61
C SER A 23 31.01 -5.48 14.02
N ARG A 24 30.36 -4.83 14.99
CA ARG A 24 30.60 -5.01 16.42
C ARG A 24 31.99 -4.56 16.88
N LEU A 25 32.48 -3.47 16.28
CA LEU A 25 33.80 -2.90 16.55
C LEU A 25 33.95 -2.38 17.99
N GLU A 26 32.86 -2.19 18.73
CA GLU A 26 32.86 -1.90 20.17
C GLU A 26 33.53 -2.99 21.02
N ASN A 27 33.68 -4.22 20.48
CA ASN A 27 34.35 -5.32 21.20
C ASN A 27 35.88 -5.31 21.05
N VAL A 28 36.44 -4.38 20.28
CA VAL A 28 37.90 -4.24 20.14
C VAL A 28 38.43 -3.47 21.35
N VAL A 29 39.01 -4.20 22.31
CA VAL A 29 39.51 -3.62 23.56
C VAL A 29 40.91 -3.02 23.38
N ASP A 30 41.78 -3.69 22.63
CA ASP A 30 43.12 -3.18 22.28
C ASP A 30 43.11 -2.63 20.84
N PRO A 31 43.29 -1.31 20.63
CA PRO A 31 43.39 -0.72 19.31
C PRO A 31 44.49 -1.31 18.41
N GLN A 32 45.54 -1.93 18.99
CA GLN A 32 46.56 -2.63 18.21
C GLN A 32 46.00 -3.84 17.47
N ASP A 33 44.93 -4.45 17.96
CA ASP A 33 44.26 -5.55 17.27
C ASP A 33 43.63 -5.08 15.96
N ALA A 34 43.01 -3.89 15.96
CA ALA A 34 42.47 -3.28 14.75
C ALA A 34 43.56 -2.99 13.71
N ARG A 35 44.76 -2.59 14.17
CA ARG A 35 45.93 -2.39 13.30
C ARG A 35 46.35 -3.67 12.59
N GLN A 36 46.28 -4.81 13.28
CA GLN A 36 46.64 -6.10 12.71
C GLN A 36 45.71 -6.52 11.58
N ALA A 37 44.49 -5.99 11.51
CA ALA A 37 43.57 -6.23 10.40
C ALA A 37 44.14 -5.76 9.05
N ASN A 38 45.15 -4.87 9.01
CA ASN A 38 45.86 -4.45 7.81
C ASN A 38 44.94 -4.07 6.64
N LEU A 39 44.02 -3.12 6.86
CA LEU A 39 43.10 -2.65 5.82
C LEU A 39 43.83 -1.92 4.69
N HIS A 40 44.91 -1.20 5.00
CA HIS A 40 45.80 -0.61 4.00
C HIS A 40 46.38 -1.64 3.02
N GLY A 41 46.66 -2.87 3.45
CA GLY A 41 47.16 -3.94 2.58
C GLY A 41 46.12 -4.48 1.58
N LYS A 42 44.82 -4.23 1.80
CA LYS A 42 43.72 -4.80 1.01
C LYS A 42 43.37 -3.92 -0.19
N LYS A 43 44.29 -3.87 -1.15
CA LYS A 43 44.25 -2.93 -2.30
C LYS A 43 43.05 -3.11 -3.25
N HIS A 44 42.37 -4.24 -3.18
CA HIS A 44 41.27 -4.58 -4.09
C HIS A 44 39.87 -4.35 -3.52
N LEU A 45 39.77 -3.70 -2.36
CA LEU A 45 38.49 -3.26 -1.81
C LEU A 45 37.99 -2.01 -2.53
N ASP A 46 36.77 -2.10 -3.05
CA ASP A 46 36.01 -0.98 -3.59
C ASP A 46 35.21 -0.27 -2.47
N ALA A 47 34.71 -1.03 -1.50
CA ALA A 47 33.82 -0.52 -0.45
C ALA A 47 34.16 -1.07 0.95
N LEU A 48 34.10 -0.21 1.97
CA LEU A 48 34.34 -0.55 3.36
C LEU A 48 33.20 -0.05 4.24
N MET A 49 32.64 -0.96 5.06
CA MET A 49 31.64 -0.61 6.07
C MET A 49 32.16 -1.00 7.46
N LEU A 50 32.24 0.00 8.34
CA LEU A 50 32.66 -0.13 9.72
C LEU A 50 31.47 0.18 10.62
N ARG A 51 31.07 -0.79 11.47
CA ARG A 51 29.87 -0.68 12.29
C ARG A 51 30.14 -1.02 13.75
N TRP A 52 29.76 -0.08 14.62
CA TRP A 52 29.63 -0.29 16.05
C TRP A 52 28.17 -0.62 16.44
N SER A 53 27.97 -1.01 17.69
CA SER A 53 26.65 -1.15 18.31
C SER A 53 25.91 0.19 18.29
N SER A 54 24.61 0.15 17.98
CA SER A 54 23.72 1.31 18.05
C SER A 54 23.31 1.67 19.47
N HIS A 55 23.63 0.82 20.45
CA HIS A 55 23.38 1.05 21.87
C HIS A 55 24.59 1.76 22.47
N PHE A 56 24.38 2.97 22.98
CA PHE A 56 25.41 3.76 23.66
C PHE A 56 25.21 3.59 25.17
N ASP A 57 25.77 2.51 25.72
CA ASP A 57 25.80 2.23 27.16
C ASP A 57 27.18 2.57 27.75
N ASP A 58 27.32 2.45 29.07
CA ASP A 58 28.57 2.74 29.81
C ASP A 58 29.74 1.82 29.43
N SER A 59 29.51 0.77 28.62
CA SER A 59 30.57 -0.12 28.14
C SER A 59 31.37 0.46 26.97
N ARG A 60 30.85 1.51 26.32
CA ARG A 60 31.53 2.16 25.21
C ARG A 60 32.57 3.15 25.69
N ASN A 61 33.78 3.04 25.16
CA ASN A 61 34.88 3.95 25.47
C ASN A 61 35.22 4.79 24.24
N GLU A 62 34.85 6.07 24.30
CA GLU A 62 35.03 7.04 23.22
C GLU A 62 36.49 7.20 22.75
N THR A 63 37.43 7.04 23.69
CA THR A 63 38.87 7.16 23.41
C THR A 63 39.38 5.93 22.69
N ILE A 64 39.04 4.73 23.18
CA ILE A 64 39.42 3.47 22.54
C ILE A 64 38.84 3.38 21.14
N GLU A 65 37.57 3.72 20.96
CA GLU A 65 36.94 3.65 19.65
C GLU A 65 37.58 4.59 18.63
N LYS A 66 37.98 5.79 19.06
CA LYS A 66 38.74 6.72 18.23
C LYS A 66 40.06 6.11 17.80
N GLU A 67 40.82 5.55 18.74
CA GLU A 67 42.08 4.87 18.45
C GLU A 67 41.88 3.66 17.52
N VAL A 68 40.81 2.89 17.71
CA VAL A 68 40.44 1.77 16.82
C VAL A 68 40.19 2.28 15.39
N LEU A 69 39.38 3.33 15.22
CA LEU A 69 39.10 3.88 13.89
C LEU A 69 40.34 4.54 13.26
N ASP A 70 41.21 5.17 14.05
CA ASP A 70 42.53 5.67 13.61
C ASP A 70 43.40 4.54 13.05
N MET A 71 43.41 3.36 13.69
CA MET A 71 44.20 2.20 13.26
C MET A 71 43.60 1.44 12.05
N MET A 72 42.39 1.78 11.63
CA MET A 72 41.67 1.12 10.54
C MET A 72 41.71 1.89 9.22
N GLN A 73 42.77 2.65 8.96
CA GLN A 73 42.96 3.34 7.69
C GLN A 73 42.94 2.35 6.49
N PRO A 74 42.01 2.52 5.52
CA PRO A 74 41.96 1.68 4.33
C PRO A 74 43.00 2.10 3.27
N HIS A 75 43.11 1.30 2.21
CA HIS A 75 43.91 1.69 1.06
C HIS A 75 43.25 2.87 0.31
N HIS A 76 44.06 3.79 -0.21
CA HIS A 76 43.62 5.03 -0.90
C HIS A 76 42.81 4.81 -2.18
N MET A 77 42.73 3.58 -2.68
CA MET A 77 41.91 3.20 -3.85
C MET A 77 40.43 2.97 -3.51
N LEU A 78 40.06 3.06 -2.24
CA LEU A 78 38.69 2.86 -1.77
C LEU A 78 37.73 3.86 -2.42
N LYS A 79 36.56 3.38 -2.86
CA LYS A 79 35.51 4.20 -3.50
C LYS A 79 34.34 4.50 -2.56
N GLU A 80 34.03 3.59 -1.64
CA GLU A 80 32.89 3.77 -0.75
C GLU A 80 33.29 3.53 0.70
N LEU A 81 32.96 4.46 1.57
CA LEU A 81 33.17 4.33 3.01
C LEU A 81 31.86 4.58 3.75
N THR A 82 31.49 3.62 4.60
CA THR A 82 30.37 3.77 5.54
C THR A 82 30.84 3.56 6.97
N ILE A 83 30.61 4.54 7.83
CA ILE A 83 30.88 4.47 9.27
C ILE A 83 29.55 4.57 10.00
N LYS A 84 29.20 3.53 10.77
CA LYS A 84 27.94 3.46 11.52
C LYS A 84 28.15 3.35 13.02
N SER A 85 27.42 4.18 13.75
CA SER A 85 27.34 4.16 15.21
C SER A 85 28.67 4.39 15.94
N TYR A 86 29.65 5.02 15.30
CA TYR A 86 30.93 5.37 15.91
C TYR A 86 30.75 6.34 17.09
N GLY A 87 31.42 6.06 18.22
CA GLY A 87 31.24 6.77 19.49
C GLY A 87 32.39 7.66 19.90
N GLY A 88 33.43 7.83 19.07
CA GLY A 88 34.46 8.82 19.35
C GLY A 88 33.98 10.26 19.12
N MET A 89 34.63 11.23 19.78
CA MET A 89 34.28 12.65 19.70
C MET A 89 34.65 13.32 18.37
N THR A 90 35.64 12.78 17.65
CA THR A 90 36.10 13.30 16.36
C THR A 90 36.47 12.17 15.41
N PHE A 91 36.38 12.43 14.10
CA PHE A 91 36.87 11.50 13.10
C PHE A 91 38.40 11.57 12.98
N PRO A 92 39.06 10.44 12.66
CA PRO A 92 40.45 10.43 12.23
C PRO A 92 40.73 11.37 11.07
N ALA A 93 41.93 11.94 11.03
CA ALA A 93 42.38 12.82 9.96
C ALA A 93 42.28 12.14 8.57
N TRP A 94 42.50 10.82 8.51
CA TRP A 94 42.48 10.08 7.26
C TRP A 94 41.11 10.08 6.56
N VAL A 95 40.00 10.25 7.28
CA VAL A 95 38.65 10.21 6.69
C VAL A 95 38.41 11.35 5.68
N GLY A 96 39.04 12.51 5.91
CA GLY A 96 39.01 13.67 5.00
C GLY A 96 40.32 13.89 4.25
N ASP A 97 41.22 12.91 4.23
CA ASP A 97 42.54 13.08 3.64
C ASP A 97 42.47 13.08 2.09
N PRO A 98 43.10 14.05 1.40
CA PRO A 98 43.05 14.17 -0.06
C PRO A 98 43.62 12.95 -0.81
N SER A 99 44.42 12.08 -0.16
CA SER A 99 44.91 10.85 -0.77
C SER A 99 43.80 9.88 -1.16
N PHE A 100 42.60 9.98 -0.57
CA PHE A 100 41.42 9.22 -0.96
C PHE A 100 40.74 9.81 -2.20
N SER A 101 41.51 10.06 -3.25
CA SER A 101 41.05 10.72 -4.48
C SER A 101 40.01 9.92 -5.27
N ASN A 102 39.83 8.62 -5.00
CA ASN A 102 38.84 7.75 -5.63
C ASN A 102 37.54 7.61 -4.83
N MET A 103 37.45 8.22 -3.64
CA MET A 103 36.25 8.15 -2.81
C MET A 103 35.07 8.78 -3.55
N VAL A 104 34.02 8.00 -3.80
CA VAL A 104 32.78 8.40 -4.48
C VAL A 104 31.64 8.60 -3.49
N LEU A 105 31.52 7.71 -2.49
CA LEU A 105 30.45 7.74 -1.49
C LEU A 105 31.05 7.75 -0.09
N LEU A 106 30.62 8.73 0.72
CA LEU A 106 30.88 8.76 2.16
C LEU A 106 29.56 8.79 2.92
N HIS A 107 29.33 7.79 3.77
CA HIS A 107 28.14 7.68 4.60
C HIS A 107 28.52 7.60 6.08
N LEU A 108 28.16 8.63 6.84
CA LEU A 108 28.32 8.72 8.29
C LEU A 108 26.93 8.61 8.94
N GLU A 109 26.69 7.56 9.71
CA GLU A 109 25.38 7.27 10.30
C GLU A 109 25.49 7.06 11.80
N ASN A 110 24.60 7.70 12.56
CA ASN A 110 24.42 7.51 14.01
C ASN A 110 25.72 7.74 14.82
N CYS A 111 26.62 8.62 14.35
CA CYS A 111 27.87 8.96 15.03
C CYS A 111 27.62 10.03 16.11
N LYS A 112 26.91 9.63 17.18
CA LYS A 112 26.26 10.56 18.12
C LYS A 112 27.21 11.49 18.87
N ASN A 113 28.41 11.05 19.20
CA ASN A 113 29.35 11.84 20.01
C ASN A 113 30.21 12.81 19.17
N CYS A 114 30.20 12.65 17.85
CA CYS A 114 31.03 13.46 16.97
C CYS A 114 30.53 14.92 16.91
N SER A 115 31.42 15.87 17.23
CA SER A 115 31.08 17.30 17.28
C SER A 115 31.32 18.06 15.98
N SER A 116 32.13 17.51 15.06
CA SER A 116 32.50 18.13 13.78
C SER A 116 32.72 17.10 12.68
N LEU A 117 32.73 17.57 11.43
CA LEU A 117 33.06 16.79 10.24
C LEU A 117 34.53 17.03 9.84
N PRO A 118 35.21 16.03 9.24
CA PRO A 118 36.56 16.20 8.69
C PRO A 118 36.55 17.08 7.41
N PRO A 119 37.72 17.46 6.86
CA PRO A 119 37.82 18.29 5.65
C PRO A 119 37.46 17.54 4.36
N LEU A 120 36.17 17.24 4.18
CA LEU A 120 35.64 16.43 3.08
C LEU A 120 35.68 17.12 1.71
N GLY A 121 35.76 18.46 1.69
CA GLY A 121 35.77 19.27 0.48
C GLY A 121 37.00 19.06 -0.40
N LEU A 122 38.05 18.43 0.13
CA LEU A 122 39.28 18.11 -0.59
C LEU A 122 39.20 16.79 -1.38
N LEU A 123 38.14 16.00 -1.19
CA LEU A 123 37.95 14.72 -1.87
C LEU A 123 37.48 14.94 -3.31
N GLU A 124 38.38 14.77 -4.29
CA GLU A 124 38.15 15.16 -5.69
C GLU A 124 37.03 14.37 -6.39
N SER A 125 36.85 13.09 -6.06
CA SER A 125 35.85 12.21 -6.69
C SER A 125 34.55 12.06 -5.89
N LEU A 126 34.43 12.71 -4.73
CA LEU A 126 33.27 12.53 -3.85
C LEU A 126 32.01 13.04 -4.55
N LYS A 127 31.05 12.14 -4.79
CA LYS A 127 29.77 12.42 -5.43
C LYS A 127 28.63 12.47 -4.42
N ASP A 128 28.62 11.56 -3.47
CA ASP A 128 27.52 11.37 -2.53
C ASP A 128 28.03 11.49 -1.09
N LEU A 129 27.51 12.46 -0.36
CA LEU A 129 27.77 12.65 1.06
C LEU A 129 26.48 12.49 1.85
N VAL A 130 26.44 11.49 2.73
CA VAL A 130 25.31 11.20 3.61
C VAL A 130 25.76 11.32 5.06
N VAL A 131 25.10 12.18 5.81
CA VAL A 131 25.39 12.44 7.23
C VAL A 131 24.10 12.39 8.03
N SER A 132 23.92 11.31 8.80
CA SER A 132 22.68 11.09 9.55
C SER A 132 22.94 10.73 11.01
N GLY A 133 22.04 11.15 11.91
CA GLY A 133 22.07 10.76 13.32
C GLY A 133 23.28 11.24 14.13
N MET A 134 23.91 12.36 13.73
CA MET A 134 25.02 12.98 14.46
C MET A 134 24.50 13.96 15.52
N SER A 135 24.09 13.44 16.68
CA SER A 135 23.51 14.26 17.76
C SER A 135 24.49 15.26 18.39
N GLY A 136 25.79 15.04 18.32
CA GLY A 136 26.82 15.93 18.87
C GLY A 136 27.23 17.06 17.92
N LEU A 137 26.83 16.99 16.64
CA LEU A 137 27.20 17.98 15.63
C LEU A 137 26.47 19.29 15.90
N GLN A 138 27.21 20.32 16.34
CA GLN A 138 26.63 21.63 16.65
C GLN A 138 26.77 22.63 15.50
N SER A 139 27.87 22.56 14.75
CA SER A 139 28.12 23.44 13.61
C SER A 139 28.92 22.72 12.54
N ILE A 140 28.62 23.06 11.29
CA ILE A 140 29.49 22.79 10.15
C ILE A 140 30.21 24.10 9.86
N GLY A 141 31.50 24.16 10.18
CA GLY A 141 32.34 25.32 9.94
C GLY A 141 33.08 25.24 8.61
N LEU A 142 34.06 26.13 8.45
CA LEU A 142 34.87 26.23 7.23
C LEU A 142 35.79 25.01 7.02
N GLU A 143 36.04 24.24 8.08
CA GLU A 143 36.88 23.05 8.07
C GLU A 143 36.42 22.01 7.05
N ILE A 144 35.10 21.88 6.82
CA ILE A 144 34.57 20.88 5.89
C ILE A 144 35.03 21.14 4.44
N TYR A 145 35.34 22.40 4.10
CA TYR A 145 35.78 22.77 2.75
C TYR A 145 37.29 22.55 2.55
N GLY A 146 38.06 22.36 3.64
CA GLY A 146 39.52 22.34 3.63
C GLY A 146 40.10 23.76 3.59
N ASP A 147 41.01 24.05 4.52
CA ASP A 147 41.64 25.37 4.64
C ASP A 147 42.28 25.80 3.32
N SER A 148 41.97 27.02 2.87
CA SER A 148 42.51 27.63 1.64
C SER A 148 42.14 26.94 0.31
N CYS A 149 41.17 26.01 0.29
CA CYS A 149 40.71 25.37 -0.94
C CYS A 149 39.88 26.33 -1.81
N LEU A 150 40.34 26.62 -3.03
CA LEU A 150 39.64 27.51 -3.97
C LEU A 150 38.37 26.90 -4.59
N LYS A 151 38.28 25.57 -4.63
CA LYS A 151 37.16 24.81 -5.25
C LYS A 151 36.86 23.53 -4.45
N PRO A 152 36.29 23.66 -3.24
CA PRO A 152 35.88 22.49 -2.49
C PRO A 152 34.77 21.73 -3.23
N PHE A 153 34.66 20.43 -2.98
CA PHE A 153 33.62 19.55 -3.53
C PHE A 153 33.45 19.62 -5.07
N PRO A 154 34.51 19.39 -5.86
CA PRO A 154 34.47 19.56 -7.32
C PRO A 154 33.51 18.58 -8.03
N SER A 155 33.26 17.41 -7.45
CA SER A 155 32.44 16.34 -8.02
C SER A 155 31.14 16.05 -7.28
N LEU A 156 30.84 16.77 -6.19
CA LEU A 156 29.70 16.44 -5.32
C LEU A 156 28.37 16.67 -6.05
N GLU A 157 27.56 15.63 -6.12
CA GLU A 157 26.25 15.59 -6.80
C GLU A 157 25.10 15.53 -5.79
N THR A 158 25.28 14.84 -4.65
CA THR A 158 24.26 14.65 -3.62
C THR A 158 24.80 14.98 -2.23
N LEU A 159 24.02 15.76 -1.48
CA LEU A 159 24.27 16.06 -0.07
C LEU A 159 23.00 15.79 0.73
N HIS A 160 23.09 14.84 1.68
CA HIS A 160 21.98 14.38 2.51
C HIS A 160 22.32 14.53 3.99
N PHE A 161 21.55 15.34 4.71
CA PHE A 161 21.60 15.49 6.15
C PHE A 161 20.29 15.00 6.76
N GLU A 162 20.35 14.14 7.77
CA GLU A 162 19.14 13.62 8.41
C GLU A 162 19.28 13.42 9.91
N SER A 163 18.29 13.88 10.67
CA SER A 163 18.19 13.62 12.11
C SER A 163 19.45 14.06 12.88
N ASN A 164 19.93 15.27 12.61
CA ASN A 164 21.05 15.91 13.32
C ASN A 164 20.48 17.01 14.25
N PRO A 165 19.96 16.66 15.44
CA PRO A 165 19.09 17.55 16.24
C PRO A 165 19.80 18.76 16.86
N GLU A 166 21.09 18.66 17.18
CA GLU A 166 21.86 19.75 17.79
C GLU A 166 22.54 20.67 16.78
N TRP A 167 22.41 20.39 15.48
CA TRP A 167 23.06 21.17 14.44
C TRP A 167 22.39 22.54 14.33
N LYS A 168 23.15 23.59 14.67
CA LYS A 168 22.69 24.98 14.75
C LYS A 168 23.17 25.84 13.61
N ILE A 169 24.41 25.68 13.17
CA ILE A 169 25.04 26.63 12.23
C ILE A 169 25.66 25.89 11.06
N TRP A 170 25.37 26.35 9.84
CA TRP A 170 26.13 26.02 8.65
C TRP A 170 26.85 27.28 8.15
N HIS A 171 28.17 27.33 8.35
CA HIS A 171 28.99 28.43 7.85
C HIS A 171 29.26 28.24 6.36
N VAL A 172 28.52 28.99 5.53
CA VAL A 172 28.79 29.06 4.10
C VAL A 172 29.76 30.22 3.85
N PRO A 173 30.89 30.01 3.14
CA PRO A 173 31.82 31.10 2.84
C PRO A 173 31.13 32.23 2.06
N ASP A 174 31.14 33.45 2.60
CA ASP A 174 30.66 34.64 1.91
C ASP A 174 31.69 35.11 0.87
N GLY A 175 31.31 35.17 -0.40
CA GLY A 175 32.08 35.89 -1.42
C GLY A 175 32.10 35.24 -2.79
N MET A 176 32.12 36.08 -3.82
CA MET A 176 32.11 35.75 -5.26
C MET A 176 33.29 34.90 -5.78
N LEU A 177 34.09 34.29 -4.89
CA LEU A 177 35.30 33.52 -5.22
C LEU A 177 35.18 32.01 -4.93
N LEU A 178 34.32 31.59 -3.98
CA LEU A 178 34.17 30.17 -3.62
C LEU A 178 32.92 29.58 -4.28
N LYS A 179 33.07 29.05 -5.50
CA LYS A 179 32.08 28.18 -6.14
C LYS A 179 32.15 26.79 -5.50
N GLY A 180 31.76 26.68 -4.22
CA GLY A 180 32.01 25.48 -3.42
C GLY A 180 31.18 24.24 -3.78
N PHE A 181 30.19 24.36 -4.67
CA PHE A 181 29.32 23.25 -5.08
C PHE A 181 28.97 23.35 -6.57
N PRO A 182 29.95 23.13 -7.49
CA PRO A 182 29.75 23.37 -8.92
C PRO A 182 28.88 22.31 -9.61
N ARG A 183 28.69 21.13 -9.02
CA ARG A 183 27.96 19.99 -9.60
C ARG A 183 26.81 19.47 -8.73
N LEU A 184 26.51 20.16 -7.63
CA LEU A 184 25.53 19.69 -6.66
C LEU A 184 24.12 19.73 -7.27
N ARG A 185 23.52 18.55 -7.43
CA ARG A 185 22.19 18.34 -8.05
C ARG A 185 21.12 18.15 -7.02
N LYS A 186 21.43 17.50 -5.89
CA LYS A 186 20.45 17.17 -4.86
C LYS A 186 20.92 17.60 -3.48
N ILE A 187 20.06 18.34 -2.79
CA ILE A 187 20.20 18.64 -1.36
C ILE A 187 18.98 18.07 -0.63
N SER A 188 19.23 17.28 0.41
CA SER A 188 18.20 16.84 1.35
C SER A 188 18.60 17.16 2.78
N ILE A 189 17.75 17.87 3.53
CA ILE A 189 17.94 18.15 4.95
C ILE A 189 16.66 17.79 5.69
N LEU A 190 16.72 16.75 6.51
CA LEU A 190 15.55 16.17 7.17
C LEU A 190 15.77 16.16 8.69
N ASN A 191 14.73 16.49 9.46
CA ASN A 191 14.73 16.41 10.93
C ASN A 191 15.91 17.14 11.60
N CYS A 192 16.29 18.32 11.09
CA CYS A 192 17.36 19.16 11.63
C CYS A 192 16.77 20.46 12.22
N SER A 193 16.01 20.34 13.31
CA SER A 193 15.12 21.41 13.80
C SER A 193 15.83 22.66 14.32
N LYS A 194 17.06 22.53 14.86
CA LYS A 194 17.85 23.66 15.40
C LYS A 194 18.67 24.41 14.35
N LEU A 195 18.67 23.98 13.08
CA LEU A 195 19.50 24.57 12.04
C LEU A 195 19.05 26.00 11.72
N LEU A 196 19.93 26.97 11.96
CA LEU A 196 19.74 28.39 11.70
C LEU A 196 20.40 28.80 10.38
N GLY A 197 19.88 29.87 9.78
CA GLY A 197 20.49 30.54 8.63
C GLY A 197 19.74 30.31 7.32
N GLU A 198 20.47 30.48 6.22
CA GLU A 198 20.02 30.27 4.83
C GLU A 198 20.92 29.24 4.15
N LEU A 199 20.39 28.54 3.13
CA LEU A 199 21.18 27.70 2.24
C LEU A 199 22.18 28.54 1.40
N PRO A 200 23.24 27.92 0.83
CA PRO A 200 24.14 28.61 -0.09
C PRO A 200 23.37 29.29 -1.24
N LYS A 201 23.62 30.59 -1.43
CA LYS A 201 22.87 31.42 -2.39
C LYS A 201 23.11 31.05 -3.86
N TYR A 202 24.24 30.43 -4.19
CA TYR A 202 24.60 30.12 -5.58
C TYR A 202 24.82 28.62 -5.78
N LEU A 203 23.80 27.93 -6.31
CA LEU A 203 23.83 26.51 -6.64
C LEU A 203 23.35 26.32 -8.09
N PRO A 204 24.25 26.45 -9.09
CA PRO A 204 23.87 26.52 -10.50
C PRO A 204 23.36 25.19 -11.08
N SER A 205 23.69 24.06 -10.44
CA SER A 205 23.34 22.72 -10.88
C SER A 205 22.22 22.06 -10.07
N LEU A 206 21.62 22.77 -9.11
CA LEU A 206 20.64 22.18 -8.20
C LEU A 206 19.35 21.85 -8.97
N GLU A 207 18.99 20.56 -8.95
CA GLU A 207 17.83 19.97 -9.61
C GLU A 207 16.75 19.61 -8.58
N GLU A 208 17.14 19.08 -7.42
CA GLU A 208 16.22 18.62 -6.36
C GLU A 208 16.59 19.23 -5.00
N LEU A 209 15.61 19.85 -4.34
CA LEU A 209 15.75 20.37 -2.98
C LEU A 209 14.65 19.77 -2.08
N VAL A 210 15.05 19.05 -1.04
CA VAL A 210 14.16 18.43 -0.06
C VAL A 210 14.49 18.92 1.34
N ILE A 211 13.57 19.62 1.99
CA ILE A 211 13.70 20.09 3.36
C ILE A 211 12.50 19.58 4.15
N SER A 212 12.73 18.85 5.23
CA SER A 212 11.65 18.33 6.09
C SER A 212 11.97 18.53 7.57
N LYS A 213 11.01 19.01 8.36
CA LYS A 213 11.11 19.20 9.82
C LYS A 213 12.38 19.96 10.24
N CYS A 214 12.61 21.11 9.59
CA CYS A 214 13.72 22.02 9.82
C CYS A 214 13.21 23.39 10.28
N GLU A 215 12.53 23.43 11.44
CA GLU A 215 11.70 24.53 11.93
C GLU A 215 12.43 25.89 12.10
N SER A 216 13.75 25.87 12.22
CA SER A 216 14.58 27.08 12.39
C SER A 216 15.18 27.61 11.07
N LEU A 217 15.15 26.80 10.00
CA LEU A 217 15.82 27.09 8.73
C LEU A 217 14.99 28.03 7.86
N ARG A 218 15.63 29.09 7.34
CA ARG A 218 15.05 29.97 6.31
C ARG A 218 15.54 29.54 4.93
N ILE A 219 14.64 29.44 3.97
CA ILE A 219 14.97 28.98 2.61
C ILE A 219 14.74 30.13 1.63
N SER A 220 15.75 30.47 0.84
CA SER A 220 15.59 31.33 -0.33
C SER A 220 15.79 30.51 -1.60
N ILE A 221 14.74 30.41 -2.43
CA ILE A 221 14.73 29.60 -3.67
C ILE A 221 14.92 30.45 -4.93
N SER A 222 15.17 31.75 -4.79
CA SER A 222 15.27 32.71 -5.90
C SER A 222 16.51 32.55 -6.78
N SER A 223 17.38 31.58 -6.53
CA SER A 223 18.72 31.50 -7.12
C SER A 223 19.09 30.13 -7.71
N PHE A 224 18.11 29.25 -7.95
CA PHE A 224 18.32 27.90 -8.46
C PHE A 224 17.69 27.71 -9.86
N PRO A 225 18.45 27.93 -10.95
CA PRO A 225 17.89 27.99 -12.32
C PRO A 225 17.45 26.62 -12.88
N LEU A 226 18.03 25.53 -12.40
CA LEU A 226 17.75 24.17 -12.87
C LEU A 226 16.81 23.37 -11.95
N LEU A 227 16.26 24.01 -10.92
CA LEU A 227 15.42 23.35 -9.93
C LEU A 227 14.17 22.75 -10.59
N ASN A 228 14.07 21.42 -10.59
CA ASN A 228 13.00 20.63 -11.20
C ASN A 228 12.01 20.10 -10.15
N ARG A 229 12.50 19.85 -8.93
CA ARG A 229 11.73 19.28 -7.82
C ARG A 229 12.04 20.04 -6.53
N LEU A 230 10.97 20.52 -5.91
CA LEU A 230 11.02 21.18 -4.61
C LEU A 230 10.14 20.42 -3.62
N ASP A 231 10.67 20.09 -2.45
CA ASP A 231 9.91 19.50 -1.37
C ASP A 231 10.27 20.24 -0.09
N ILE A 232 9.32 21.01 0.45
CA ILE A 232 9.51 21.78 1.68
C ILE A 232 8.39 21.39 2.64
N ASN A 233 8.77 20.88 3.81
CA ASN A 233 7.87 20.54 4.89
C ASN A 233 8.43 21.01 6.24
N GLY A 234 7.73 21.89 6.95
CA GLY A 234 8.09 22.29 8.30
C GLY A 234 9.43 23.05 8.37
N CYS A 235 9.55 24.13 7.60
CA CYS A 235 10.66 25.10 7.70
C CYS A 235 10.19 26.42 8.34
N LYS A 236 11.12 27.26 8.81
CA LYS A 236 10.78 28.54 9.44
C LYS A 236 10.05 29.49 8.48
N GLU A 237 10.59 29.67 7.29
CA GLU A 237 10.15 30.68 6.34
C GLU A 237 10.73 30.38 4.96
N VAL A 238 9.90 30.52 3.92
CA VAL A 238 10.35 30.49 2.52
C VAL A 238 10.33 31.91 1.98
N VAL A 239 11.51 32.45 1.68
CA VAL A 239 11.69 33.83 1.22
C VAL A 239 11.82 33.87 -0.30
N LEU A 240 10.85 34.53 -0.95
CA LEU A 240 10.85 34.82 -2.38
C LEU A 240 11.23 36.29 -2.59
N ARG A 241 12.44 36.55 -3.11
CA ARG A 241 12.87 37.92 -3.43
C ARG A 241 12.44 38.23 -4.87
N SER A 242 11.27 38.85 -5.04
CA SER A 242 10.59 39.17 -6.32
C SER A 242 9.84 38.01 -6.99
N VAL A 243 9.08 38.30 -8.07
CA VAL A 243 8.38 37.30 -8.90
C VAL A 243 9.42 36.42 -9.60
N THR A 244 9.92 35.42 -8.89
CA THR A 244 10.89 34.48 -9.42
C THR A 244 10.19 33.51 -10.36
N GLU A 245 10.54 33.57 -11.64
CA GLU A 245 10.09 32.57 -12.60
C GLU A 245 10.90 31.28 -12.45
N PHE A 246 10.24 30.18 -12.09
CA PHE A 246 10.85 28.86 -12.07
C PHE A 246 10.79 28.25 -13.46
N SER A 247 11.86 28.42 -14.24
CA SER A 247 11.90 28.00 -15.65
C SER A 247 11.91 26.49 -15.86
N SER A 248 12.26 25.71 -14.83
CA SER A 248 12.47 24.26 -14.90
C SER A 248 11.62 23.45 -13.90
N LEU A 249 10.89 24.10 -12.99
CA LEU A 249 10.20 23.43 -11.89
C LEU A 249 8.97 22.67 -12.39
N ASN A 250 8.98 21.35 -12.20
CA ASN A 250 7.94 20.43 -12.64
C ASN A 250 7.10 19.90 -11.47
N SER A 251 7.74 19.66 -10.33
CA SER A 251 7.10 19.09 -9.14
C SER A 251 7.41 19.91 -7.89
N ALA A 252 6.38 20.18 -7.10
CA ALA A 252 6.52 20.89 -5.83
C ALA A 252 5.67 20.24 -4.73
N VAL A 253 6.25 20.02 -3.56
CA VAL A 253 5.56 19.69 -2.31
C VAL A 253 5.81 20.85 -1.35
N ILE A 254 4.74 21.43 -0.82
CA ILE A 254 4.81 22.61 0.04
C ILE A 254 3.97 22.36 1.28
N SER A 255 4.61 22.39 2.44
CA SER A 255 4.00 22.02 3.70
C SER A 255 4.36 22.98 4.83
N GLY A 256 3.35 23.41 5.59
CA GLY A 256 3.54 24.21 6.81
C GLY A 256 4.17 25.59 6.59
N VAL A 257 3.99 26.22 5.41
CA VAL A 257 4.49 27.58 5.17
C VAL A 257 3.61 28.56 5.95
N LEU A 258 4.19 29.20 6.97
CA LEU A 258 3.55 30.06 7.98
C LEU A 258 2.83 31.32 7.45
N ASN A 259 2.73 31.51 6.13
CA ASN A 259 2.00 32.64 5.57
C ASN A 259 1.42 32.32 4.19
N PHE A 260 0.10 32.39 4.07
CA PHE A 260 -0.67 32.27 2.82
C PHE A 260 -0.10 33.12 1.66
N ARG A 261 0.46 34.29 1.97
CA ARG A 261 1.06 35.19 0.98
C ARG A 261 2.27 34.57 0.25
N CYS A 262 3.10 33.79 0.96
CA CYS A 262 4.29 33.16 0.37
C CYS A 262 3.90 32.04 -0.60
N LEU A 263 2.86 31.26 -0.28
CA LEU A 263 2.30 30.25 -1.17
C LEU A 263 1.81 30.89 -2.47
N TRP A 264 1.16 32.05 -2.38
CA TRP A 264 0.70 32.80 -3.53
C TRP A 264 1.84 33.29 -4.43
N GLU A 265 2.85 33.94 -3.83
CA GLU A 265 4.03 34.42 -4.57
C GLU A 265 4.77 33.26 -5.26
N PHE A 266 4.81 32.07 -4.64
CA PHE A 266 5.37 30.87 -5.25
C PHE A 266 4.58 30.43 -6.49
N ILE A 267 3.25 30.34 -6.36
CA ILE A 267 2.36 29.84 -7.42
C ILE A 267 2.40 30.75 -8.67
N GLN A 268 2.55 32.07 -8.49
CA GLN A 268 2.71 33.01 -9.60
C GLN A 268 3.97 32.74 -10.46
N GLY A 269 5.05 32.27 -9.84
CA GLY A 269 6.31 31.95 -10.50
C GLY A 269 6.39 30.54 -11.12
N ALA A 270 5.47 29.65 -10.74
CA ALA A 270 5.55 28.20 -10.97
C ALA A 270 4.76 27.70 -12.21
N ARG A 271 4.83 28.41 -13.33
CA ARG A 271 3.94 28.18 -14.50
C ARG A 271 4.06 26.81 -15.19
N LYS A 272 5.21 26.16 -15.04
CA LYS A 272 5.50 24.84 -15.64
C LYS A 272 5.25 23.66 -14.71
N VAL A 273 4.81 23.90 -13.46
CA VAL A 273 4.57 22.82 -12.51
C VAL A 273 3.41 21.95 -12.99
N GLU A 274 3.68 20.67 -13.21
CA GLU A 274 2.68 19.66 -13.55
C GLU A 274 2.13 18.97 -12.28
N HIS A 275 2.94 18.86 -11.22
CA HIS A 275 2.58 18.19 -9.97
C HIS A 275 2.77 19.10 -8.75
N LEU A 276 1.69 19.46 -8.08
CA LEU A 276 1.70 20.28 -6.87
C LEU A 276 1.06 19.52 -5.71
N GLU A 277 1.75 19.43 -4.58
CA GLU A 277 1.22 18.94 -3.31
C GLU A 277 1.31 20.03 -2.25
N ILE A 278 0.19 20.32 -1.59
CA ILE A 278 0.08 21.30 -0.50
C ILE A 278 -0.31 20.53 0.76
N VAL A 279 0.47 20.64 1.84
CA VAL A 279 0.24 19.90 3.09
C VAL A 279 0.20 20.85 4.29
N ASP A 280 -0.62 20.56 5.31
CA ASP A 280 -0.62 21.26 6.61
C ASP A 280 -0.71 22.80 6.49
N ASN A 281 -1.55 23.31 5.58
CA ASN A 281 -1.75 24.75 5.43
C ASN A 281 -3.04 25.18 6.15
N GLU A 282 -2.90 25.76 7.34
CA GLU A 282 -4.03 26.18 8.18
C GLU A 282 -4.70 27.47 7.70
N ASP A 283 -3.96 28.36 7.03
CA ASP A 283 -4.48 29.63 6.51
C ASP A 283 -5.26 29.46 5.19
N LEU A 284 -5.14 28.30 4.54
CA LEU A 284 -5.81 27.99 3.28
C LEU A 284 -7.30 27.77 3.52
N SER A 285 -8.10 28.82 3.41
CA SER A 285 -9.56 28.76 3.58
C SER A 285 -10.31 28.29 2.33
N THR A 286 -9.85 28.70 1.15
CA THR A 286 -10.38 28.30 -0.17
C THR A 286 -9.26 27.98 -1.14
N LEU A 287 -9.50 27.02 -2.05
CA LEU A 287 -8.53 26.70 -3.11
C LEU A 287 -8.54 27.70 -4.25
N TRP A 288 -9.64 28.42 -4.47
CA TRP A 288 -9.81 29.35 -5.59
C TRP A 288 -10.48 30.64 -5.10
N PRO A 289 -9.71 31.60 -4.56
CA PRO A 289 -10.27 32.79 -3.91
C PRO A 289 -10.80 33.84 -4.90
N ASP A 290 -10.22 34.00 -6.10
CA ASP A 290 -10.56 35.07 -7.06
C ASP A 290 -10.73 34.55 -8.51
N ARG A 291 -11.42 35.34 -9.37
CA ARG A 291 -11.86 35.04 -10.75
C ARG A 291 -10.89 34.19 -11.62
N PHE A 292 -9.56 34.29 -11.44
CA PHE A 292 -8.57 33.45 -12.14
C PHE A 292 -7.29 33.16 -11.30
N GLY A 293 -7.32 33.41 -9.99
CA GLY A 293 -6.13 33.73 -9.21
C GLY A 293 -4.99 32.70 -9.19
N LEU A 294 -5.29 31.42 -8.98
CA LEU A 294 -4.27 30.36 -8.91
C LEU A 294 -4.07 29.63 -10.25
N LEU A 295 -5.17 29.43 -10.98
CA LEU A 295 -5.20 28.62 -12.20
C LEU A 295 -4.73 29.40 -13.44
N GLY A 296 -4.90 30.73 -13.49
CA GLY A 296 -4.35 31.55 -14.56
C GLY A 296 -2.82 31.48 -14.67
N HIS A 297 -2.14 31.09 -13.58
CA HIS A 297 -0.70 30.95 -13.51
C HIS A 297 -0.22 29.50 -13.65
N LEU A 298 -1.00 28.51 -13.20
CA LEU A 298 -0.65 27.08 -13.24
C LEU A 298 -1.18 26.37 -14.50
N THR A 299 -0.92 26.93 -15.68
CA THR A 299 -1.49 26.44 -16.95
C THR A 299 -1.05 25.01 -17.32
N SER A 300 0.07 24.52 -16.76
CA SER A 300 0.61 23.18 -17.01
C SER A 300 0.19 22.14 -15.95
N LEU A 301 -0.53 22.54 -14.90
CA LEU A 301 -0.84 21.66 -13.77
C LEU A 301 -1.73 20.50 -14.18
N ARG A 302 -1.25 19.27 -13.93
CA ARG A 302 -1.95 18.00 -14.19
C ARG A 302 -2.42 17.33 -12.91
N CYS A 303 -1.68 17.46 -11.81
CA CYS A 303 -1.99 16.82 -10.54
C CYS A 303 -1.88 17.82 -9.38
N LEU A 304 -2.98 17.95 -8.62
CA LEU A 304 -3.03 18.74 -7.40
C LEU A 304 -3.41 17.82 -6.23
N LYS A 305 -2.55 17.78 -5.21
CA LYS A 305 -2.81 17.08 -3.95
C LYS A 305 -2.87 18.09 -2.83
N ILE A 306 -3.90 18.03 -2.00
CA ILE A 306 -4.04 18.86 -0.80
C ILE A 306 -4.26 17.92 0.36
N ARG A 307 -3.39 18.00 1.37
CA ARG A 307 -3.37 17.07 2.52
C ARG A 307 -3.35 17.84 3.83
N SER A 308 -4.14 17.42 4.81
CA SER A 308 -4.12 17.99 6.17
C SER A 308 -4.34 19.52 6.24
N CYS A 309 -4.93 20.13 5.21
CA CYS A 309 -5.24 21.56 5.22
C CYS A 309 -6.55 21.79 5.99
N SER A 310 -6.42 21.89 7.32
CA SER A 310 -7.54 22.00 8.25
C SER A 310 -8.36 23.27 8.07
N GLY A 311 -7.77 24.35 7.54
CA GLY A 311 -8.44 25.61 7.24
C GLY A 311 -9.42 25.55 6.06
N LEU A 312 -9.28 24.56 5.17
CA LEU A 312 -9.99 24.52 3.90
C LEU A 312 -11.48 24.23 4.13
N VAL A 313 -12.34 25.19 3.76
CA VAL A 313 -13.80 25.09 3.94
C VAL A 313 -14.52 24.72 2.64
N SER A 314 -14.10 25.31 1.51
CA SER A 314 -14.65 25.07 0.18
C SER A 314 -13.56 25.16 -0.88
N LEU A 315 -13.81 24.61 -2.07
CA LEU A 315 -12.88 24.79 -3.17
C LEU A 315 -13.02 26.18 -3.83
N VAL A 316 -14.25 26.62 -4.13
CA VAL A 316 -14.58 27.93 -4.73
C VAL A 316 -15.37 28.79 -3.74
N THR A 317 -15.26 30.12 -3.83
CA THR A 317 -16.11 31.09 -3.12
C THR A 317 -17.48 31.26 -3.80
N GLU A 318 -18.56 31.46 -3.03
CA GLU A 318 -19.94 31.55 -3.58
C GLU A 318 -20.09 32.63 -4.66
N GLU A 319 -19.39 33.77 -4.54
CA GLU A 319 -19.43 34.87 -5.51
C GLU A 319 -18.91 34.47 -6.91
N VAL A 320 -18.01 33.49 -6.99
CA VAL A 320 -17.44 33.03 -8.25
C VAL A 320 -18.32 31.96 -8.89
N ALA A 321 -19.06 31.17 -8.09
CA ALA A 321 -19.92 30.09 -8.56
C ALA A 321 -20.99 30.54 -9.58
N ASP A 322 -21.57 31.73 -9.38
CA ASP A 322 -22.61 32.29 -10.26
C ASP A 322 -22.08 32.86 -11.59
N LEU A 323 -20.76 33.05 -11.74
CA LEU A 323 -20.12 33.74 -12.87
C LEU A 323 -19.30 32.83 -13.80
N LEU A 324 -19.16 31.53 -13.49
CA LEU A 324 -18.25 30.58 -14.14
C LEU A 324 -18.75 30.01 -15.50
N GLN A 325 -19.14 30.89 -16.44
CA GLN A 325 -19.35 30.50 -17.84
C GLN A 325 -18.04 30.33 -18.64
N LEU A 326 -16.88 30.49 -18.01
CA LEU A 326 -15.55 30.42 -18.63
C LEU A 326 -14.80 29.17 -18.14
N ALA A 327 -14.27 28.39 -19.09
CA ALA A 327 -13.49 27.19 -18.82
C ALA A 327 -12.22 27.50 -18.00
N PHE A 328 -11.88 26.68 -17.00
CA PHE A 328 -10.63 26.84 -16.27
C PHE A 328 -9.42 26.66 -17.21
N PRO A 329 -8.38 27.51 -17.12
CA PRO A 329 -7.20 27.44 -17.98
C PRO A 329 -6.23 26.29 -17.63
N CYS A 330 -6.54 25.47 -16.62
CA CYS A 330 -5.67 24.38 -16.16
C CYS A 330 -6.06 23.03 -16.76
N ARG A 331 -5.06 22.26 -17.18
CA ARG A 331 -5.18 20.88 -17.63
C ARG A 331 -5.18 19.90 -16.45
N LEU A 332 -5.88 20.24 -15.37
CA LEU A 332 -5.87 19.44 -14.16
C LEU A 332 -6.57 18.10 -14.45
N GLU A 333 -5.81 17.00 -14.39
CA GLU A 333 -6.27 15.64 -14.64
C GLU A 333 -6.62 14.91 -13.34
N ILE A 334 -5.89 15.19 -12.25
CA ILE A 334 -6.04 14.51 -10.95
C ILE A 334 -6.13 15.52 -9.82
N LEU A 335 -7.20 15.42 -9.02
CA LEU A 335 -7.37 16.18 -7.78
C LEU A 335 -7.49 15.21 -6.59
N HIS A 336 -6.61 15.36 -5.60
CA HIS A 336 -6.61 14.58 -4.36
C HIS A 336 -6.79 15.52 -3.17
N LEU A 337 -7.84 15.33 -2.39
CA LEU A 337 -8.09 16.01 -1.12
C LEU A 337 -8.00 14.97 0.01
N SER A 338 -7.06 15.13 0.93
CA SER A 338 -6.94 14.25 2.10
C SER A 338 -6.91 15.03 3.41
N ASP A 339 -7.56 14.52 4.45
CA ASP A 339 -7.47 15.05 5.82
C ASP A 339 -7.90 16.53 5.95
N CYS A 340 -8.71 17.05 5.03
CA CYS A 340 -9.26 18.40 5.04
C CYS A 340 -10.51 18.46 5.94
N LYS A 341 -10.30 18.50 7.26
CA LYS A 341 -11.36 18.30 8.27
C LYS A 341 -12.49 19.33 8.28
N ARG A 342 -12.29 20.55 7.76
CA ARG A 342 -13.32 21.61 7.68
C ARG A 342 -13.99 21.70 6.30
N LEU A 343 -13.57 20.89 5.32
CA LEU A 343 -14.12 20.91 3.97
C LEU A 343 -15.59 20.47 4.03
N GLY A 344 -16.50 21.42 3.89
CA GLY A 344 -17.94 21.16 3.99
C GLY A 344 -18.59 20.81 2.65
N GLN A 345 -18.08 21.41 1.57
CA GLN A 345 -18.65 21.32 0.22
C GLN A 345 -17.54 21.37 -0.85
N VAL A 346 -17.78 20.70 -1.98
CA VAL A 346 -16.86 20.62 -3.12
C VAL A 346 -17.49 21.25 -4.37
N SER A 347 -17.89 22.51 -4.26
CA SER A 347 -18.52 23.27 -5.36
C SER A 347 -17.48 23.70 -6.41
N GLY A 348 -17.90 23.80 -7.68
CA GLY A 348 -17.07 24.34 -8.76
C GLY A 348 -16.24 23.32 -9.56
N LEU A 349 -16.44 22.02 -9.32
CA LEU A 349 -15.78 20.96 -10.09
C LEU A 349 -16.14 20.98 -11.58
N GLN A 350 -17.35 21.45 -11.94
CA GLN A 350 -17.82 21.51 -13.33
C GLN A 350 -16.94 22.33 -14.26
N CYS A 351 -16.19 23.27 -13.69
CA CYS A 351 -15.32 24.16 -14.45
C CYS A 351 -13.98 23.49 -14.81
N LEU A 352 -13.62 22.38 -14.16
CA LEU A 352 -12.40 21.61 -14.39
C LEU A 352 -12.59 20.66 -15.57
N THR A 353 -12.55 21.23 -16.79
CA THR A 353 -12.88 20.51 -18.03
C THR A 353 -11.93 19.37 -18.37
N SER A 354 -10.76 19.25 -17.72
CA SER A 354 -9.77 18.17 -17.95
C SER A 354 -9.72 17.12 -16.84
N LEU A 355 -10.54 17.25 -15.78
CA LEU A 355 -10.42 16.41 -14.59
C LEU A 355 -10.89 14.98 -14.87
N GLY A 356 -9.96 14.03 -14.83
CA GLY A 356 -10.21 12.61 -15.03
C GLY A 356 -10.37 11.82 -13.74
N GLU A 357 -9.69 12.21 -12.66
CA GLU A 357 -9.69 11.49 -11.38
C GLU A 357 -9.88 12.43 -10.17
N LEU A 358 -10.82 12.09 -9.29
CA LEU A 358 -11.09 12.81 -8.04
C LEU A 358 -11.01 11.85 -6.85
N HIS A 359 -10.13 12.17 -5.90
CA HIS A 359 -9.89 11.38 -4.70
C HIS A 359 -10.16 12.26 -3.48
N ILE A 360 -11.07 11.83 -2.60
CA ILE A 360 -11.41 12.53 -1.35
C ILE A 360 -11.28 11.54 -0.20
N VAL A 361 -10.36 11.79 0.73
CA VAL A 361 -10.02 10.87 1.81
C VAL A 361 -10.02 11.59 3.15
N ASN A 362 -10.68 11.04 4.17
CA ASN A 362 -10.66 11.59 5.53
C ASN A 362 -11.14 13.06 5.65
N CYS A 363 -12.10 13.46 4.83
CA CYS A 363 -12.72 14.80 4.87
C CYS A 363 -14.00 14.77 5.72
N SER A 364 -13.84 14.75 7.05
CA SER A 364 -14.92 14.47 8.01
C SER A 364 -16.08 15.47 8.05
N SER A 365 -15.91 16.70 7.55
CA SER A 365 -16.99 17.70 7.48
C SER A 365 -17.77 17.70 6.17
N LEU A 366 -17.36 16.91 5.19
CA LEU A 366 -17.94 16.92 3.86
C LEU A 366 -19.35 16.34 3.92
N VAL A 367 -20.37 17.15 3.56
CA VAL A 367 -21.77 16.72 3.60
C VAL A 367 -22.25 16.19 2.24
N SER A 368 -21.79 16.81 1.15
CA SER A 368 -22.07 16.40 -0.22
C SER A 368 -21.05 16.99 -1.19
N LEU A 369 -21.01 16.49 -2.43
CA LEU A 369 -20.19 17.08 -3.51
C LEU A 369 -20.83 18.34 -4.14
N GLY A 370 -21.93 18.85 -3.57
CA GLY A 370 -22.67 20.03 -4.06
C GLY A 370 -23.86 19.68 -4.97
N GLN A 371 -24.68 20.69 -5.29
CA GLN A 371 -25.79 20.62 -6.26
C GLN A 371 -25.31 20.64 -7.72
N SER A 372 -24.00 20.74 -7.93
CA SER A 372 -23.35 20.87 -9.24
C SER A 372 -22.96 19.52 -9.83
N ILE A 373 -23.21 19.40 -11.13
CA ILE A 373 -22.89 18.26 -12.00
C ILE A 373 -21.40 17.92 -11.91
N LEU A 374 -21.05 16.65 -11.77
CA LEU A 374 -19.65 16.19 -11.89
C LEU A 374 -19.10 16.58 -13.29
N PRO A 375 -17.82 16.97 -13.40
CA PRO A 375 -17.24 17.34 -14.69
C PRO A 375 -17.36 16.18 -15.69
N SER A 376 -17.71 16.50 -16.94
CA SER A 376 -17.99 15.49 -17.96
C SER A 376 -16.80 14.60 -18.33
N THR A 377 -15.58 15.05 -18.01
CA THR A 377 -14.33 14.29 -18.23
C THR A 377 -13.98 13.34 -17.09
N LEU A 378 -14.70 13.38 -15.96
CA LEU A 378 -14.38 12.59 -14.78
C LEU A 378 -14.66 11.10 -15.02
N LYS A 379 -13.60 10.28 -14.96
CA LYS A 379 -13.66 8.83 -15.13
C LYS A 379 -13.58 8.06 -13.83
N LYS A 380 -12.90 8.59 -12.81
CA LYS A 380 -12.73 7.90 -11.52
C LYS A 380 -13.05 8.81 -10.35
N LEU A 381 -13.88 8.31 -9.44
CA LEU A 381 -14.23 8.96 -8.18
C LEU A 381 -13.97 8.00 -7.02
N ARG A 382 -13.08 8.40 -6.10
CA ARG A 382 -12.80 7.66 -4.87
C ARG A 382 -13.11 8.53 -3.66
N ILE A 383 -13.97 8.03 -2.78
CA ILE A 383 -14.32 8.68 -1.51
C ILE A 383 -14.03 7.70 -0.39
N SER A 384 -13.27 8.12 0.61
CA SER A 384 -12.92 7.25 1.73
C SER A 384 -12.93 7.99 3.06
N CYS A 385 -13.38 7.34 4.14
CA CYS A 385 -13.34 7.89 5.51
C CYS A 385 -14.02 9.27 5.65
N CYS A 386 -15.14 9.50 4.97
CA CYS A 386 -15.86 10.79 5.04
C CYS A 386 -17.09 10.64 5.93
N ASP A 387 -17.01 11.13 7.17
CA ASP A 387 -18.00 10.81 8.21
C ASP A 387 -19.38 11.41 7.97
N LYS A 388 -19.47 12.67 7.52
CA LYS A 388 -20.74 13.41 7.40
C LYS A 388 -21.40 13.33 6.02
N ILE A 389 -20.81 12.60 5.07
CA ILE A 389 -21.32 12.58 3.70
C ILE A 389 -22.63 11.80 3.66
N GLN A 390 -23.72 12.46 3.28
CA GLN A 390 -25.06 11.84 3.27
C GLN A 390 -25.50 11.40 1.88
N CYS A 391 -25.08 12.15 0.85
CA CYS A 391 -25.38 11.90 -0.55
C CYS A 391 -24.23 12.41 -1.44
N LEU A 392 -23.93 11.71 -2.54
CA LEU A 392 -22.89 12.14 -3.49
C LEU A 392 -23.43 13.05 -4.58
N LEU A 393 -24.51 12.63 -5.26
CA LEU A 393 -25.09 13.32 -6.41
C LEU A 393 -26.43 13.95 -6.02
N GLY A 394 -26.57 15.27 -6.17
CA GLY A 394 -27.80 16.01 -5.86
C GLY A 394 -28.73 16.23 -7.07
N ASP A 395 -29.94 16.74 -6.78
CA ASP A 395 -30.97 17.08 -7.76
C ASP A 395 -30.55 18.30 -8.61
N GLY A 396 -29.97 18.04 -9.78
CA GLY A 396 -30.07 18.99 -10.88
C GLY A 396 -31.52 18.99 -11.35
N LYS A 397 -32.22 20.12 -11.25
CA LYS A 397 -33.64 20.28 -11.63
C LYS A 397 -33.95 20.06 -13.13
N ASP A 398 -32.99 19.58 -13.91
CA ASP A 398 -33.15 19.33 -15.33
C ASP A 398 -33.07 17.83 -15.61
N GLU A 399 -34.18 17.28 -16.07
CA GLU A 399 -34.36 15.89 -16.54
C GLU A 399 -33.49 15.53 -17.77
N GLN A 400 -32.49 16.36 -18.14
CA GLN A 400 -31.60 16.18 -19.29
C GLN A 400 -30.13 15.87 -18.93
N ILE A 401 -29.76 15.75 -17.64
CA ILE A 401 -28.34 15.89 -17.23
C ILE A 401 -27.57 14.58 -16.99
N ASN A 402 -28.21 13.40 -17.02
CA ASN A 402 -27.47 12.12 -16.95
C ASN A 402 -26.65 11.81 -18.23
N GLY A 403 -26.73 12.64 -19.27
CA GLY A 403 -26.03 12.44 -20.54
C GLY A 403 -24.56 12.91 -20.58
N GLY A 404 -24.05 13.55 -19.53
CA GLY A 404 -22.72 14.20 -19.56
C GLY A 404 -21.60 13.52 -18.76
N CYS A 405 -21.91 12.68 -17.77
CA CYS A 405 -20.91 12.15 -16.84
C CYS A 405 -20.25 10.86 -17.38
N LEU A 406 -18.95 10.91 -17.68
CA LEU A 406 -18.15 9.77 -18.16
C LEU A 406 -17.57 8.89 -17.04
N LEU A 407 -18.21 8.86 -15.87
CA LEU A 407 -17.69 8.13 -14.72
C LEU A 407 -17.68 6.62 -14.97
N GLU A 408 -16.49 6.04 -15.05
CA GLU A 408 -16.24 4.61 -15.29
C GLU A 408 -15.99 3.85 -13.97
N HIS A 409 -15.44 4.50 -12.94
CA HIS A 409 -15.10 3.88 -11.66
C HIS A 409 -15.59 4.70 -10.47
N LEU A 410 -16.38 4.07 -9.59
CA LEU A 410 -16.85 4.64 -8.33
C LEU A 410 -16.42 3.73 -7.16
N CYS A 411 -15.58 4.25 -6.27
CA CYS A 411 -15.11 3.55 -5.07
C CYS A 411 -15.44 4.36 -3.82
N ILE A 412 -16.19 3.77 -2.89
CA ILE A 412 -16.61 4.37 -1.64
C ILE A 412 -16.22 3.43 -0.50
N ASN A 413 -15.51 3.95 0.49
CA ASN A 413 -15.05 3.15 1.63
C ASN A 413 -15.21 3.91 2.94
N SER A 414 -15.75 3.26 3.98
CA SER A 414 -15.77 3.80 5.35
C SER A 414 -16.47 5.17 5.42
N CYS A 415 -17.68 5.26 4.85
CA CYS A 415 -18.50 6.47 4.90
C CYS A 415 -19.76 6.19 5.76
N PRO A 416 -19.71 6.42 7.09
CA PRO A 416 -20.72 5.94 8.02
C PRO A 416 -22.09 6.60 7.87
N SER A 417 -22.18 7.89 7.53
CA SER A 417 -23.47 8.60 7.35
C SER A 417 -24.03 8.58 5.92
N LEU A 418 -23.41 7.84 5.00
CA LEU A 418 -23.86 7.80 3.61
C LEU A 418 -25.16 7.02 3.50
N ARG A 419 -26.24 7.68 3.05
CA ARG A 419 -27.57 7.06 2.94
C ARG A 419 -27.95 6.68 1.52
N TYR A 420 -27.53 7.47 0.54
CA TYR A 420 -27.83 7.30 -0.88
C TYR A 420 -26.63 7.69 -1.73
N LEU A 421 -26.42 7.02 -2.87
CA LEU A 421 -25.39 7.44 -3.85
C LEU A 421 -25.85 8.65 -4.67
N SER A 422 -27.14 8.71 -5.00
CA SER A 422 -27.75 9.74 -5.83
C SER A 422 -29.14 10.07 -5.31
N SER A 423 -29.49 11.36 -5.19
CA SER A 423 -30.84 11.78 -4.80
C SER A 423 -31.87 11.42 -5.86
N THR A 424 -31.46 11.36 -7.13
CA THR A 424 -32.31 10.97 -8.26
C THR A 424 -32.48 9.45 -8.39
N GLY A 425 -31.78 8.66 -7.57
CA GLY A 425 -31.79 7.20 -7.67
C GLY A 425 -31.07 6.63 -8.90
N MET A 426 -30.52 7.46 -9.79
CA MET A 426 -29.82 7.04 -11.00
C MET A 426 -28.31 7.16 -10.86
N LEU A 427 -27.57 6.17 -11.38
CA LEU A 427 -26.11 6.18 -11.47
C LEU A 427 -25.63 6.49 -12.89
N PRO A 428 -24.39 7.01 -13.05
CA PRO A 428 -23.82 7.27 -14.37
C PRO A 428 -23.82 6.03 -15.28
N ALA A 429 -24.38 6.17 -16.49
CA ALA A 429 -24.47 5.07 -17.47
C ALA A 429 -23.15 4.40 -17.88
N PRO A 430 -22.00 5.10 -18.00
CA PRO A 430 -20.73 4.48 -18.42
C PRO A 430 -20.00 3.74 -17.29
N LEU A 431 -20.59 3.63 -16.09
CA LEU A 431 -19.97 2.99 -14.93
C LEU A 431 -19.64 1.53 -15.23
N ARG A 432 -18.36 1.16 -15.01
CA ARG A 432 -17.80 -0.19 -15.18
C ARG A 432 -17.49 -0.86 -13.85
N HIS A 433 -17.02 -0.08 -12.87
CA HIS A 433 -16.64 -0.58 -11.55
C HIS A 433 -17.37 0.18 -10.45
N LEU A 434 -18.12 -0.56 -9.63
CA LEU A 434 -18.80 -0.05 -8.44
C LEU A 434 -18.30 -0.80 -7.20
N GLU A 435 -17.65 -0.09 -6.28
CA GLU A 435 -17.12 -0.65 -5.03
C GLU A 435 -17.59 0.18 -3.85
N ILE A 436 -18.28 -0.46 -2.90
CA ILE A 436 -18.83 0.17 -1.70
C ILE A 436 -18.51 -0.72 -0.52
N THR A 437 -17.77 -0.18 0.44
CA THR A 437 -17.28 -0.90 1.61
C THR A 437 -17.51 -0.07 2.87
N ASP A 438 -17.92 -0.70 3.97
CA ASP A 438 -18.04 -0.06 5.29
C ASP A 438 -18.94 1.19 5.29
N CYS A 439 -20.13 1.08 4.68
CA CYS A 439 -21.17 2.12 4.65
C CYS A 439 -22.43 1.67 5.41
N PRO A 440 -22.44 1.68 6.76
CA PRO A 440 -23.51 1.10 7.57
C PRO A 440 -24.88 1.77 7.43
N GLU A 441 -24.97 3.09 7.17
CA GLU A 441 -26.26 3.79 6.98
C GLU A 441 -26.81 3.75 5.54
N LEU A 442 -26.13 3.08 4.60
CA LEU A 442 -26.53 3.07 3.20
C LEU A 442 -27.84 2.30 2.97
N CYS A 443 -28.93 3.03 2.76
CA CYS A 443 -30.27 2.47 2.60
C CYS A 443 -30.53 1.94 1.18
N SER A 444 -29.99 2.61 0.15
CA SER A 444 -30.18 2.24 -1.24
C SER A 444 -28.97 2.65 -2.10
N LEU A 445 -28.63 1.80 -3.07
CA LEU A 445 -27.59 2.05 -4.06
C LEU A 445 -28.10 2.93 -5.21
N ALA A 446 -29.25 2.55 -5.76
CA ALA A 446 -29.93 3.15 -6.89
C ALA A 446 -31.37 2.64 -6.92
N GLU A 447 -32.28 3.37 -7.56
CA GLU A 447 -33.63 2.85 -7.85
C GLU A 447 -33.57 1.74 -8.90
N THR A 448 -32.82 1.96 -9.97
CA THR A 448 -32.68 0.99 -11.07
C THR A 448 -31.28 1.01 -11.68
N PHE A 449 -30.89 -0.11 -12.30
CA PHE A 449 -29.70 -0.25 -13.14
C PHE A 449 -30.02 -0.25 -14.64
N PHE A 450 -31.20 0.20 -15.07
CA PHE A 450 -31.65 0.13 -16.47
C PHE A 450 -30.73 0.86 -17.47
N GLY A 451 -29.85 1.76 -17.00
CA GLY A 451 -28.84 2.46 -17.81
C GLY A 451 -27.39 1.98 -17.64
N ASN A 452 -27.10 1.04 -16.73
CA ASN A 452 -25.73 0.71 -16.32
C ASN A 452 -25.20 -0.59 -16.99
N ILE A 453 -25.53 -0.81 -18.27
CA ILE A 453 -25.16 -2.02 -19.04
C ILE A 453 -23.63 -2.19 -19.13
N SER A 454 -22.87 -1.12 -18.91
CA SER A 454 -21.40 -1.10 -18.93
C SER A 454 -20.76 -1.70 -17.68
N LEU A 455 -21.52 -2.00 -16.61
CA LEU A 455 -20.96 -2.55 -15.37
C LEU A 455 -20.29 -3.91 -15.61
N GLU A 456 -19.04 -4.00 -15.18
CA GLU A 456 -18.17 -5.17 -15.24
C GLU A 456 -17.93 -5.74 -13.82
N HIS A 457 -17.87 -4.90 -12.79
CA HIS A 457 -17.57 -5.30 -11.42
C HIS A 457 -18.49 -4.59 -10.41
N ILE A 458 -19.09 -5.36 -9.50
CA ILE A 458 -19.88 -4.85 -8.36
C ILE A 458 -19.35 -5.47 -7.07
N GLU A 459 -18.92 -4.64 -6.13
CA GLU A 459 -18.52 -5.04 -4.79
C GLU A 459 -19.25 -4.22 -3.73
N ILE A 460 -19.96 -4.92 -2.83
CA ILE A 460 -20.71 -4.33 -1.72
C ILE A 460 -20.33 -5.10 -0.45
N ARG A 461 -19.68 -4.43 0.50
CA ARG A 461 -19.26 -5.04 1.77
C ARG A 461 -19.68 -4.19 2.97
N ASN A 462 -20.11 -4.84 4.06
CA ASN A 462 -20.38 -4.20 5.35
C ASN A 462 -21.42 -3.05 5.27
N CYS A 463 -22.49 -3.23 4.47
CA CYS A 463 -23.60 -2.27 4.35
C CYS A 463 -24.80 -2.74 5.17
N ALA A 464 -24.86 -2.33 6.44
CA ALA A 464 -25.81 -2.88 7.42
C ALA A 464 -27.28 -2.55 7.12
N THR A 465 -27.61 -1.33 6.69
CA THR A 465 -29.00 -0.91 6.46
C THR A 465 -29.54 -1.26 5.07
N LEU A 466 -28.69 -1.65 4.13
CA LEU A 466 -29.07 -1.90 2.73
C LEU A 466 -30.09 -3.05 2.65
N ALA A 467 -31.34 -2.72 2.31
CA ALA A 467 -32.45 -3.67 2.36
C ALA A 467 -32.64 -4.47 1.06
N SER A 468 -32.26 -3.89 -0.08
CA SER A 468 -32.46 -4.51 -1.40
C SER A 468 -31.41 -4.02 -2.41
N LEU A 469 -31.17 -4.85 -3.42
CA LEU A 469 -30.36 -4.49 -4.59
C LEU A 469 -31.24 -3.81 -5.66
N PRO A 470 -30.68 -2.91 -6.52
CA PRO A 470 -31.46 -2.18 -7.52
C PRO A 470 -32.13 -3.09 -8.56
N VAL A 471 -33.31 -2.69 -9.03
CA VAL A 471 -34.02 -3.39 -10.11
C VAL A 471 -33.23 -3.27 -11.42
N GLY A 472 -33.25 -4.31 -12.26
CA GLY A 472 -32.55 -4.30 -13.54
C GLY A 472 -31.17 -4.97 -13.53
N MET A 473 -30.82 -5.73 -12.49
CA MET A 473 -29.60 -6.55 -12.50
C MET A 473 -29.53 -7.56 -13.65
N ASN A 474 -30.70 -8.00 -14.15
CA ASN A 474 -30.83 -8.83 -15.34
C ASN A 474 -30.39 -8.14 -16.65
N MET A 475 -30.23 -6.80 -16.67
CA MET A 475 -29.78 -6.05 -17.84
C MET A 475 -28.24 -5.91 -17.92
N LEU A 476 -27.52 -6.30 -16.88
CA LEU A 476 -26.07 -6.13 -16.74
C LEU A 476 -25.30 -7.20 -17.54
N SER A 477 -25.39 -7.13 -18.86
CA SER A 477 -24.83 -8.14 -19.77
C SER A 477 -23.29 -8.21 -19.81
N ASN A 478 -22.59 -7.15 -19.36
CA ASN A 478 -21.12 -7.09 -19.32
C ASN A 478 -20.51 -7.49 -17.97
N LEU A 479 -21.34 -7.81 -16.98
CA LEU A 479 -20.90 -8.06 -15.61
C LEU A 479 -20.02 -9.31 -15.54
N LEU A 480 -18.84 -9.18 -14.96
CA LEU A 480 -17.80 -10.20 -14.81
C LEU A 480 -17.74 -10.73 -13.39
N GLU A 481 -17.88 -9.86 -12.39
CA GLU A 481 -17.76 -10.24 -10.98
C GLU A 481 -18.79 -9.50 -10.10
N ILE A 482 -19.42 -10.25 -9.18
CA ILE A 482 -20.28 -9.70 -8.13
C ILE A 482 -19.78 -10.22 -6.79
N THR A 483 -19.57 -9.30 -5.84
CA THR A 483 -19.23 -9.61 -4.45
C THR A 483 -20.19 -8.87 -3.53
N ILE A 484 -20.94 -9.63 -2.72
CA ILE A 484 -21.82 -9.10 -1.68
C ILE A 484 -21.40 -9.76 -0.37
N CYS A 485 -21.01 -8.97 0.62
CA CYS A 485 -20.46 -9.48 1.87
C CYS A 485 -21.00 -8.70 3.06
N SER A 486 -21.37 -9.37 4.15
CA SER A 486 -21.74 -8.73 5.41
C SER A 486 -22.84 -7.67 5.25
N CYS A 487 -23.87 -8.01 4.47
CA CYS A 487 -25.05 -7.16 4.24
C CYS A 487 -26.29 -7.87 4.84
N PRO A 488 -26.53 -7.73 6.16
CA PRO A 488 -27.50 -8.54 6.90
C PRO A 488 -28.97 -8.24 6.56
N ASN A 489 -29.27 -7.05 6.00
CA ASN A 489 -30.64 -6.63 5.69
C ASN A 489 -31.13 -7.01 4.30
N ILE A 490 -30.25 -7.47 3.40
CA ILE A 490 -30.65 -7.87 2.05
C ILE A 490 -31.48 -9.15 2.16
N ALA A 491 -32.77 -9.06 1.86
CA ALA A 491 -33.71 -10.17 1.98
C ALA A 491 -33.77 -11.05 0.72
N SER A 492 -33.63 -10.45 -0.47
CA SER A 492 -33.72 -11.15 -1.75
C SER A 492 -33.04 -10.38 -2.87
N PHE A 493 -32.76 -11.09 -3.97
CA PHE A 493 -32.43 -10.46 -5.25
C PHE A 493 -33.70 -9.87 -5.90
N PRO A 494 -33.58 -8.83 -6.74
CA PRO A 494 -34.71 -8.20 -7.43
C PRO A 494 -35.38 -9.14 -8.43
N GLU A 495 -36.65 -8.84 -8.76
CA GLU A 495 -37.41 -9.59 -9.76
C GLU A 495 -36.68 -9.66 -11.11
N GLY A 496 -36.64 -10.85 -11.71
CA GLY A 496 -35.89 -11.11 -12.95
C GLY A 496 -34.45 -11.61 -12.75
N GLY A 497 -33.94 -11.66 -11.52
CA GLY A 497 -32.68 -12.33 -11.20
C GLY A 497 -31.45 -11.70 -11.86
N ILE A 498 -30.49 -12.54 -12.28
CA ILE A 498 -29.24 -12.13 -12.93
C ILE A 498 -29.08 -12.89 -14.25
N HIS A 499 -29.08 -12.16 -15.38
CA HIS A 499 -28.87 -12.71 -16.73
C HIS A 499 -27.50 -12.30 -17.32
N ALA A 500 -26.51 -12.11 -16.46
CA ALA A 500 -25.15 -11.74 -16.84
C ALA A 500 -24.39 -12.94 -17.43
N SER A 501 -24.55 -13.18 -18.74
CA SER A 501 -23.92 -14.33 -19.43
C SER A 501 -22.38 -14.34 -19.36
N LYS A 502 -21.73 -13.20 -19.12
CA LYS A 502 -20.28 -13.05 -18.97
C LYS A 502 -19.78 -13.19 -17.53
N LEU A 503 -20.68 -13.36 -16.55
CA LEU A 503 -20.32 -13.42 -15.13
C LEU A 503 -19.41 -14.62 -14.88
N ARG A 504 -18.23 -14.37 -14.31
CA ARG A 504 -17.21 -15.37 -14.02
C ARG A 504 -17.16 -15.73 -12.54
N LYS A 505 -17.42 -14.76 -11.65
CA LYS A 505 -17.39 -14.97 -10.20
C LYS A 505 -18.60 -14.36 -9.52
N LEU A 506 -19.20 -15.11 -8.61
CA LEU A 506 -20.24 -14.66 -7.71
C LEU A 506 -19.89 -15.04 -6.28
N TYR A 507 -19.71 -14.03 -5.42
CA TYR A 507 -19.41 -14.20 -4.01
C TYR A 507 -20.54 -13.58 -3.17
N ILE A 508 -21.11 -14.37 -2.26
CA ILE A 508 -22.15 -13.94 -1.32
C ILE A 508 -21.78 -14.43 0.09
N GLY A 509 -21.38 -13.53 0.98
CA GLY A 509 -20.91 -13.86 2.33
C GLY A 509 -21.68 -13.13 3.43
N TRP A 510 -21.94 -13.78 4.57
CA TRP A 510 -22.48 -13.15 5.80
C TRP A 510 -23.75 -12.31 5.57
N CYS A 511 -24.67 -12.80 4.73
CA CYS A 511 -25.98 -12.18 4.48
C CYS A 511 -27.09 -12.92 5.23
N GLU A 512 -27.35 -12.50 6.48
CA GLU A 512 -28.23 -13.23 7.40
C GLU A 512 -29.69 -13.37 6.97
N ARG A 513 -30.28 -12.33 6.34
CA ARG A 513 -31.70 -12.33 5.93
C ARG A 513 -31.94 -12.78 4.49
N LEU A 514 -30.90 -13.07 3.73
CA LEU A 514 -31.03 -13.42 2.32
C LEU A 514 -31.75 -14.78 2.20
N GLN A 515 -32.97 -14.81 1.69
CA GLN A 515 -33.82 -16.01 1.69
C GLN A 515 -33.59 -16.93 0.49
N THR A 516 -33.26 -16.33 -0.66
CA THR A 516 -33.11 -17.04 -1.93
C THR A 516 -31.94 -16.48 -2.74
N LEU A 517 -31.32 -17.36 -3.52
CA LEU A 517 -30.36 -17.01 -4.55
C LEU A 517 -31.10 -16.44 -5.79
N PRO A 518 -30.41 -15.70 -6.68
CA PRO A 518 -31.05 -15.11 -7.85
C PRO A 518 -31.68 -16.17 -8.76
N GLU A 519 -32.86 -15.87 -9.31
CA GLU A 519 -33.45 -16.70 -10.35
C GLU A 519 -32.58 -16.66 -11.63
N GLY A 520 -32.63 -17.72 -12.42
CA GLY A 520 -31.91 -17.77 -13.69
C GLY A 520 -30.43 -18.13 -13.60
N MET A 521 -29.91 -18.56 -12.44
CA MET A 521 -28.50 -18.95 -12.26
C MET A 521 -28.00 -19.99 -13.26
N GLN A 522 -28.87 -20.89 -13.72
CA GLN A 522 -28.51 -21.89 -14.74
C GLN A 522 -28.12 -21.26 -16.10
N ASN A 523 -28.53 -20.00 -16.36
CA ASN A 523 -28.19 -19.26 -17.56
C ASN A 523 -26.82 -18.56 -17.48
N LEU A 524 -26.14 -18.59 -16.32
CA LEU A 524 -24.82 -18.00 -16.10
C LEU A 524 -23.73 -18.93 -16.66
N THR A 525 -23.74 -19.14 -17.98
CA THR A 525 -22.91 -20.13 -18.66
C THR A 525 -21.40 -19.86 -18.55
N SER A 526 -20.98 -18.63 -18.26
CA SER A 526 -19.57 -18.28 -18.05
C SER A 526 -19.12 -18.34 -16.58
N LEU A 527 -20.02 -18.69 -15.64
CA LEU A 527 -19.69 -18.69 -14.21
C LEU A 527 -18.69 -19.80 -13.90
N VAL A 528 -17.52 -19.41 -13.43
CA VAL A 528 -16.40 -20.31 -13.09
C VAL A 528 -16.39 -20.59 -11.59
N GLU A 529 -16.70 -19.59 -10.78
CA GLU A 529 -16.55 -19.61 -9.33
C GLU A 529 -17.82 -19.08 -8.66
N LEU A 530 -18.39 -19.89 -7.77
CA LEU A 530 -19.52 -19.55 -6.93
C LEU A 530 -19.12 -19.80 -5.49
N ASP A 531 -19.22 -18.75 -4.70
CA ASP A 531 -18.86 -18.76 -3.30
C ASP A 531 -20.02 -18.21 -2.46
N ILE A 532 -20.49 -19.03 -1.52
CA ILE A 532 -21.59 -18.69 -0.63
C ILE A 532 -21.18 -19.03 0.80
N HIS A 533 -20.95 -18.00 1.61
CA HIS A 533 -20.49 -18.13 2.98
C HIS A 533 -21.49 -17.60 4.01
N ASP A 534 -21.74 -18.35 5.08
CA ASP A 534 -22.43 -17.86 6.28
C ASP A 534 -23.75 -17.09 5.98
N CYS A 535 -24.59 -17.65 5.11
CA CYS A 535 -25.90 -17.08 4.75
C CYS A 535 -27.04 -17.96 5.31
N PRO A 536 -27.33 -17.92 6.62
CA PRO A 536 -28.28 -18.84 7.27
C PRO A 536 -29.73 -18.63 6.82
N GLY A 537 -30.08 -17.44 6.32
CA GLY A 537 -31.41 -17.13 5.83
C GLY A 537 -31.79 -17.88 4.55
N ILE A 538 -30.81 -18.37 3.78
CA ILE A 538 -31.12 -19.06 2.52
C ILE A 538 -31.74 -20.41 2.88
N VAL A 539 -32.97 -20.63 2.42
CA VAL A 539 -33.76 -21.84 2.74
C VAL A 539 -33.99 -22.78 1.54
N SER A 540 -33.66 -22.35 0.32
CA SER A 540 -33.73 -23.19 -0.87
C SER A 540 -32.79 -22.72 -1.98
N PHE A 541 -32.42 -23.64 -2.88
CA PHE A 541 -31.72 -23.32 -4.13
C PHE A 541 -32.72 -23.12 -5.29
N PRO A 542 -32.35 -22.40 -6.37
CA PRO A 542 -33.22 -22.23 -7.53
C PRO A 542 -33.64 -23.58 -8.13
N GLU A 543 -34.93 -23.77 -8.44
CA GLU A 543 -35.47 -25.06 -8.94
C GLU A 543 -34.74 -25.56 -10.20
N LYS A 544 -34.31 -24.65 -11.07
CA LYS A 544 -33.57 -24.95 -12.30
C LYS A 544 -32.07 -25.22 -12.08
N GLY A 545 -31.56 -25.04 -10.87
CA GLY A 545 -30.21 -25.40 -10.46
C GLY A 545 -29.12 -24.37 -10.72
N LEU A 546 -27.89 -24.81 -10.44
CA LEU A 546 -26.64 -24.08 -10.66
C LEU A 546 -26.08 -24.30 -12.09
N PRO A 547 -25.22 -23.40 -12.60
CA PRO A 547 -24.65 -23.53 -13.94
C PRO A 547 -23.69 -24.73 -14.05
N VAL A 548 -23.84 -25.54 -15.10
CA VAL A 548 -23.08 -26.79 -15.31
C VAL A 548 -21.58 -26.58 -15.61
N ASN A 549 -21.19 -25.36 -16.01
CA ASN A 549 -19.81 -24.99 -16.33
C ASN A 549 -19.00 -24.54 -15.10
N LEU A 550 -19.61 -24.53 -13.92
CA LEU A 550 -18.98 -24.14 -12.67
C LEU A 550 -17.78 -25.03 -12.37
N ARG A 551 -16.63 -24.43 -12.05
CA ARG A 551 -15.39 -25.14 -11.72
C ARG A 551 -15.07 -25.15 -10.23
N VAL A 552 -15.50 -24.10 -9.52
CA VAL A 552 -15.25 -23.92 -8.09
C VAL A 552 -16.57 -23.62 -7.41
N LEU A 553 -16.92 -24.44 -6.42
CA LEU A 553 -18.06 -24.23 -5.56
C LEU A 553 -17.59 -24.23 -4.10
N MET A 554 -17.78 -23.10 -3.42
CA MET A 554 -17.53 -22.96 -2.00
C MET A 554 -18.84 -22.64 -1.28
N ILE A 555 -19.18 -23.46 -0.29
CA ILE A 555 -20.42 -23.34 0.49
C ILE A 555 -20.07 -23.53 1.96
N THR A 556 -20.35 -22.53 2.80
CA THR A 556 -20.09 -22.62 4.24
C THR A 556 -21.31 -22.27 5.09
N ASN A 557 -21.56 -23.08 6.12
CA ASN A 557 -22.54 -22.84 7.17
C ASN A 557 -23.95 -22.48 6.66
N LEU A 558 -24.41 -23.20 5.64
CA LEU A 558 -25.75 -23.02 5.08
C LEU A 558 -26.75 -24.04 5.63
N ASN A 559 -27.93 -23.56 6.03
CA ASN A 559 -29.07 -24.39 6.47
C ASN A 559 -29.68 -25.26 5.34
N ILE A 560 -29.21 -25.09 4.10
CA ILE A 560 -29.74 -25.69 2.86
C ILE A 560 -28.92 -26.84 2.32
N CYS A 561 -27.95 -27.37 3.06
CA CYS A 561 -27.17 -28.52 2.62
C CYS A 561 -28.09 -29.66 2.11
N LYS A 562 -29.24 -29.91 2.76
CA LYS A 562 -30.24 -30.88 2.29
C LYS A 562 -30.79 -30.57 0.89
N SER A 563 -31.24 -29.35 0.64
CA SER A 563 -31.80 -28.95 -0.67
C SER A 563 -30.75 -28.99 -1.79
N LEU A 564 -29.50 -28.63 -1.47
CA LEU A 564 -28.38 -28.77 -2.42
C LEU A 564 -28.13 -30.24 -2.79
N PHE A 565 -28.17 -31.12 -1.78
CA PHE A 565 -27.93 -32.55 -1.98
C PHE A 565 -29.08 -33.24 -2.72
N GLU A 566 -30.34 -32.85 -2.45
CA GLU A 566 -31.53 -33.29 -3.21
C GLU A 566 -31.47 -32.86 -4.68
N TRP A 567 -30.93 -31.67 -4.97
CA TRP A 567 -30.73 -31.23 -6.36
C TRP A 567 -29.69 -32.09 -7.10
N GLY A 568 -28.63 -32.48 -6.38
CA GLY A 568 -27.61 -33.43 -6.85
C GLY A 568 -26.40 -32.78 -7.52
N LEU A 569 -25.29 -32.74 -6.78
CA LEU A 569 -24.01 -32.16 -7.23
C LEU A 569 -23.43 -32.82 -8.49
N HIS A 570 -23.80 -34.07 -8.80
CA HIS A 570 -23.43 -34.78 -10.02
C HIS A 570 -23.80 -34.05 -11.32
N ARG A 571 -24.79 -33.15 -11.28
CA ARG A 571 -25.17 -32.33 -12.44
C ARG A 571 -24.11 -31.29 -12.81
N LEU A 572 -23.21 -30.94 -11.88
CA LEU A 572 -22.09 -30.02 -12.10
C LEU A 572 -20.91 -30.75 -12.75
N THR A 573 -21.11 -31.16 -14.01
CA THR A 573 -20.15 -31.99 -14.77
C THR A 573 -18.78 -31.36 -15.00
N SER A 574 -18.62 -30.05 -14.78
CA SER A 574 -17.34 -29.34 -14.90
C SER A 574 -16.68 -28.99 -13.55
N LEU A 575 -17.29 -29.40 -12.43
CA LEU A 575 -16.83 -29.00 -11.10
C LEU A 575 -15.50 -29.69 -10.77
N GLY A 576 -14.46 -28.89 -10.56
CA GLY A 576 -13.13 -29.37 -10.20
C GLY A 576 -12.85 -29.23 -8.70
N ARG A 577 -13.33 -28.16 -8.06
CA ARG A 577 -13.10 -27.91 -6.63
C ARG A 577 -14.42 -27.71 -5.90
N LEU A 578 -14.59 -28.46 -4.82
CA LEU A 578 -15.76 -28.40 -3.94
C LEU A 578 -15.31 -28.22 -2.50
N PHE A 579 -15.70 -27.12 -1.89
CA PHE A 579 -15.48 -26.84 -0.47
C PHE A 579 -16.83 -26.72 0.22
N ILE A 580 -17.10 -27.60 1.19
CA ILE A 580 -18.34 -27.58 1.96
C ILE A 580 -18.02 -27.56 3.45
N THR A 581 -18.65 -26.64 4.20
CA THR A 581 -18.54 -26.60 5.65
C THR A 581 -19.89 -26.44 6.36
N GLY A 582 -19.95 -26.85 7.62
CA GLY A 582 -21.14 -26.68 8.46
C GLY A 582 -22.27 -27.61 8.05
N GLY A 583 -21.99 -28.91 7.96
CA GLY A 583 -22.92 -29.93 7.48
C GLY A 583 -24.26 -29.97 8.20
N CYS A 584 -25.30 -30.48 7.51
CA CYS A 584 -26.62 -30.72 8.13
C CYS A 584 -26.49 -31.51 9.44
N GLU A 585 -27.16 -31.04 10.50
CA GLU A 585 -27.15 -31.71 11.80
C GLU A 585 -27.54 -33.19 11.72
N ASN A 586 -28.38 -33.57 10.78
CA ASN A 586 -28.86 -34.95 10.65
C ASN A 586 -27.98 -35.84 9.76
N MET A 587 -26.93 -35.31 9.13
CA MET A 587 -26.19 -36.07 8.13
C MET A 587 -25.16 -37.01 8.77
N VAL A 588 -25.41 -38.32 8.59
CA VAL A 588 -24.61 -39.40 9.19
C VAL A 588 -23.59 -39.96 8.20
N SER A 589 -23.86 -39.86 6.89
CA SER A 589 -22.98 -40.31 5.83
C SER A 589 -22.88 -39.28 4.71
N PHE A 590 -21.71 -39.17 4.09
CA PHE A 590 -21.49 -38.27 2.94
C PHE A 590 -20.80 -39.00 1.78
N PRO A 591 -21.27 -38.84 0.53
CA PRO A 591 -22.62 -38.41 0.14
C PRO A 591 -23.73 -39.28 0.75
N GLU A 592 -24.94 -38.75 0.92
CA GLU A 592 -26.07 -39.49 1.50
C GLU A 592 -26.76 -40.38 0.45
N GLU A 593 -26.62 -41.70 0.59
CA GLU A 593 -27.14 -42.67 -0.40
C GLU A 593 -28.67 -42.69 -0.46
N ASP A 594 -29.35 -42.52 0.67
CA ASP A 594 -30.81 -42.60 0.78
C ASP A 594 -31.52 -41.47 0.01
N VAL A 595 -30.83 -40.35 -0.21
CA VAL A 595 -31.33 -39.18 -0.97
C VAL A 595 -30.86 -39.23 -2.43
N GLY A 596 -30.13 -40.29 -2.83
CA GLY A 596 -29.59 -40.43 -4.19
C GLY A 596 -28.46 -39.42 -4.49
N MET A 597 -27.82 -38.86 -3.45
CA MET A 597 -26.78 -37.85 -3.62
C MET A 597 -25.51 -38.48 -4.21
N THR A 598 -24.99 -37.87 -5.27
CA THR A 598 -23.75 -38.28 -5.95
C THR A 598 -22.88 -37.06 -6.26
N LEU A 599 -21.57 -37.27 -6.26
CA LEU A 599 -20.56 -36.25 -6.56
C LEU A 599 -20.16 -36.30 -8.04
N PRO A 600 -19.76 -35.17 -8.64
CA PRO A 600 -19.31 -35.14 -10.03
C PRO A 600 -17.94 -35.81 -10.21
N ASN A 601 -17.77 -36.57 -11.28
CA ASN A 601 -16.53 -37.30 -11.59
C ASN A 601 -15.36 -36.40 -12.04
N SER A 602 -15.64 -35.14 -12.38
CA SER A 602 -14.66 -34.11 -12.73
C SER A 602 -13.92 -33.54 -11.51
N LEU A 603 -14.33 -33.90 -10.29
CA LEU A 603 -13.83 -33.32 -9.06
C LEU A 603 -12.37 -33.72 -8.83
N THR A 604 -11.48 -32.74 -8.74
CA THR A 604 -10.04 -32.91 -8.45
C THR A 604 -9.71 -32.59 -7.00
N SER A 605 -10.49 -31.72 -6.35
CA SER A 605 -10.29 -31.33 -4.95
C SER A 605 -11.62 -31.29 -4.18
N LEU A 606 -11.66 -31.96 -3.04
CA LEU A 606 -12.82 -32.02 -2.15
C LEU A 606 -12.42 -31.66 -0.72
N SER A 607 -13.10 -30.68 -0.14
CA SER A 607 -12.95 -30.30 1.26
C SER A 607 -14.27 -30.45 2.02
N ILE A 608 -14.23 -31.19 3.11
CA ILE A 608 -15.33 -31.46 4.03
C ILE A 608 -14.90 -30.97 5.42
N VAL A 609 -15.46 -29.85 5.89
CA VAL A 609 -15.05 -29.23 7.16
C VAL A 609 -16.24 -29.05 8.11
N ASP A 610 -16.05 -29.27 9.40
CA ASP A 610 -17.06 -29.03 10.46
C ASP A 610 -18.39 -29.78 10.25
N PHE A 611 -18.31 -31.10 10.11
CA PHE A 611 -19.47 -32.00 10.08
C PHE A 611 -19.63 -32.75 11.41
N PRO A 612 -20.43 -32.24 12.37
CA PRO A 612 -20.44 -32.74 13.74
C PRO A 612 -21.02 -34.16 13.89
N ASN A 613 -21.94 -34.56 13.01
CA ASN A 613 -22.66 -35.83 13.09
C ASN A 613 -22.25 -36.89 12.05
N LEU A 614 -21.32 -36.55 11.16
CA LEU A 614 -20.83 -37.44 10.12
C LEU A 614 -20.09 -38.63 10.74
N GLN A 615 -20.56 -39.85 10.46
CA GLN A 615 -20.01 -41.10 10.98
C GLN A 615 -19.22 -41.90 9.94
N CYS A 616 -19.56 -41.83 8.66
CA CYS A 616 -18.86 -42.55 7.60
C CYS A 616 -18.92 -41.81 6.26
N LEU A 617 -17.98 -42.13 5.37
CA LEU A 617 -18.04 -41.73 3.96
C LEU A 617 -18.69 -42.86 3.13
N SER A 618 -19.62 -42.52 2.24
CA SER A 618 -20.33 -43.50 1.40
C SER A 618 -19.36 -44.25 0.49
N THR A 619 -19.58 -45.56 0.36
CA THR A 619 -18.76 -46.38 -0.54
C THR A 619 -19.11 -46.14 -2.00
N LYS A 620 -20.39 -45.96 -2.33
CA LYS A 620 -20.79 -45.66 -3.71
C LYS A 620 -20.38 -44.25 -4.12
N GLY A 621 -20.49 -43.26 -3.23
CA GLY A 621 -20.23 -41.86 -3.55
C GLY A 621 -18.77 -41.54 -3.90
N PHE A 622 -17.81 -42.32 -3.39
CA PHE A 622 -16.37 -42.15 -3.68
C PHE A 622 -15.84 -43.14 -4.73
N ARG A 623 -16.61 -44.15 -5.13
CA ARG A 623 -16.13 -45.20 -6.06
C ARG A 623 -15.76 -44.66 -7.44
N ASP A 624 -16.53 -43.70 -7.95
CA ASP A 624 -16.43 -43.23 -9.33
C ASP A 624 -15.66 -41.90 -9.48
N LEU A 625 -15.01 -41.42 -8.41
CA LEU A 625 -14.24 -40.17 -8.37
C LEU A 625 -12.81 -40.35 -8.89
N ASN A 626 -12.69 -40.76 -10.15
CA ASN A 626 -11.40 -41.11 -10.78
C ASN A 626 -10.46 -39.92 -11.03
N SER A 627 -10.95 -38.69 -10.87
CA SER A 627 -10.16 -37.46 -11.06
C SER A 627 -9.72 -36.83 -9.73
N LEU A 628 -10.13 -37.38 -8.58
CA LEU A 628 -9.91 -36.76 -7.27
C LEU A 628 -8.45 -36.90 -6.86
N GLU A 629 -7.75 -35.77 -6.73
CA GLU A 629 -6.34 -35.67 -6.39
C GLU A 629 -6.13 -35.23 -4.93
N ASP A 630 -6.99 -34.33 -4.43
CA ASP A 630 -6.88 -33.76 -3.08
C ASP A 630 -8.17 -33.98 -2.26
N LEU A 631 -8.03 -34.51 -1.05
CA LEU A 631 -9.12 -34.69 -0.09
C LEU A 631 -8.76 -34.09 1.27
N TRP A 632 -9.52 -33.07 1.70
CA TRP A 632 -9.41 -32.45 3.01
C TRP A 632 -10.63 -32.80 3.86
N ILE A 633 -10.40 -33.38 5.04
CA ILE A 633 -11.43 -33.63 6.04
C ILE A 633 -11.02 -32.94 7.35
N SER A 634 -11.81 -31.99 7.84
CA SER A 634 -11.52 -31.31 9.11
C SER A 634 -12.75 -31.19 10.01
N GLY A 635 -12.56 -31.14 11.33
CA GLY A 635 -13.64 -30.87 12.28
C GLY A 635 -14.80 -31.89 12.25
N CYS A 636 -14.52 -33.17 11.97
CA CYS A 636 -15.53 -34.24 11.90
C CYS A 636 -15.39 -35.23 13.09
N PRO A 637 -15.87 -34.89 14.30
CA PRO A 637 -15.55 -35.64 15.52
C PRO A 637 -16.13 -37.06 15.58
N LYS A 638 -17.27 -37.32 14.92
CA LYS A 638 -17.95 -38.62 14.93
C LYS A 638 -17.52 -39.55 13.79
N LEU A 639 -16.61 -39.12 12.91
CA LEU A 639 -16.22 -39.88 11.72
C LEU A 639 -15.42 -41.11 12.10
N LYS A 640 -15.99 -42.30 11.87
CA LYS A 640 -15.46 -43.60 12.32
C LYS A 640 -14.74 -44.38 11.24
N SER A 641 -15.02 -44.17 9.95
CA SER A 641 -14.48 -45.03 8.89
C SER A 641 -14.52 -44.36 7.53
N LEU A 642 -13.53 -44.69 6.70
CA LEU A 642 -13.45 -44.39 5.27
C LEU A 642 -14.31 -45.38 4.46
N PRO A 643 -14.53 -45.13 3.15
CA PRO A 643 -15.28 -46.03 2.26
C PRO A 643 -14.81 -47.49 2.36
N ARG A 644 -15.73 -48.45 2.24
CA ARG A 644 -15.41 -49.88 2.40
C ARG A 644 -14.41 -50.37 1.34
N ASP A 645 -14.58 -49.91 0.11
CA ASP A 645 -13.76 -50.27 -1.06
C ASP A 645 -12.44 -49.46 -1.12
N GLY A 646 -12.19 -48.57 -0.16
CA GLY A 646 -11.04 -47.64 -0.17
C GLY A 646 -11.33 -46.30 -0.83
N LEU A 647 -10.40 -45.35 -0.69
CA LEU A 647 -10.45 -44.06 -1.40
C LEU A 647 -9.99 -44.22 -2.86
N PRO A 648 -10.35 -43.29 -3.77
CA PRO A 648 -9.98 -43.38 -5.18
C PRO A 648 -8.47 -43.56 -5.38
N PRO A 649 -8.04 -44.31 -6.41
CA PRO A 649 -6.61 -44.51 -6.71
C PRO A 649 -5.92 -43.26 -7.26
N SER A 650 -6.68 -42.27 -7.73
CA SER A 650 -6.16 -40.98 -8.23
C SER A 650 -5.68 -40.04 -7.12
N LEU A 651 -5.98 -40.34 -5.85
CA LEU A 651 -5.76 -39.45 -4.73
C LEU A 651 -4.26 -39.30 -4.43
N LEU A 652 -3.76 -38.07 -4.52
CA LEU A 652 -2.36 -37.70 -4.28
C LEU A 652 -2.16 -37.18 -2.85
N GLN A 653 -3.15 -36.46 -2.32
CA GLN A 653 -3.08 -35.82 -1.01
C GLN A 653 -4.34 -36.10 -0.17
N LEU A 654 -4.14 -36.51 1.08
CA LEU A 654 -5.18 -36.65 2.08
C LEU A 654 -4.78 -35.86 3.33
N TYR A 655 -5.60 -34.87 3.68
CA TYR A 655 -5.42 -34.08 4.90
C TYR A 655 -6.60 -34.36 5.86
N ILE A 656 -6.29 -34.82 7.07
CA ILE A 656 -7.27 -35.08 8.13
C ILE A 656 -6.90 -34.22 9.34
N GLN A 657 -7.80 -33.36 9.79
CA GLN A 657 -7.58 -32.53 10.98
C GLN A 657 -8.78 -32.61 11.93
N ASP A 658 -8.53 -32.62 13.25
CA ASP A 658 -9.57 -32.57 14.28
C ASP A 658 -10.64 -33.69 14.13
N CYS A 659 -10.21 -34.88 13.70
CA CYS A 659 -11.04 -36.08 13.49
C CYS A 659 -10.59 -37.24 14.41
N PRO A 660 -10.85 -37.19 15.73
CA PRO A 660 -10.25 -38.09 16.72
C PRO A 660 -10.56 -39.58 16.53
N LEU A 661 -11.78 -39.94 16.12
CA LEU A 661 -12.18 -41.33 15.94
C LEU A 661 -11.53 -41.97 14.70
N LEU A 662 -11.41 -41.20 13.61
CA LEU A 662 -10.75 -41.65 12.39
C LEU A 662 -9.24 -41.74 12.59
N LYS A 663 -8.63 -40.72 13.21
CA LYS A 663 -7.21 -40.69 13.56
C LYS A 663 -6.76 -41.96 14.29
N ARG A 664 -7.52 -42.40 15.32
CA ARG A 664 -7.21 -43.63 16.07
C ARG A 664 -7.17 -44.88 15.20
N LYS A 665 -7.91 -44.90 14.08
CA LYS A 665 -8.01 -46.05 13.18
C LYS A 665 -7.12 -45.96 11.94
N CYS A 666 -6.56 -44.79 11.64
CA CYS A 666 -5.64 -44.60 10.52
C CYS A 666 -4.16 -44.79 10.90
N LYS A 667 -3.84 -45.16 12.16
CA LYS A 667 -2.46 -45.38 12.61
C LYS A 667 -1.65 -46.31 11.69
N LEU A 668 -0.42 -45.92 11.41
CA LEU A 668 0.56 -46.71 10.64
C LEU A 668 0.70 -48.11 11.26
N HIS A 669 0.61 -49.16 10.43
CA HIS A 669 0.75 -50.59 10.78
C HIS A 669 -0.24 -51.21 11.79
N SER A 670 -0.98 -50.43 12.58
CA SER A 670 -1.95 -50.95 13.58
C SER A 670 -3.40 -50.52 13.35
N GLY A 671 -3.63 -49.58 12.43
CA GLY A 671 -4.93 -48.98 12.16
C GLY A 671 -5.79 -49.82 11.21
N LYS A 672 -7.04 -50.09 11.59
CA LYS A 672 -8.01 -50.84 10.76
C LYS A 672 -8.37 -50.16 9.43
N GLU A 673 -8.13 -48.85 9.32
CA GLU A 673 -8.41 -48.06 8.12
C GLU A 673 -7.13 -47.74 7.31
N PHE A 674 -5.94 -48.05 7.83
CA PHE A 674 -4.66 -47.72 7.18
C PHE A 674 -4.51 -48.35 5.79
N SER A 675 -4.97 -49.59 5.61
CA SER A 675 -4.94 -50.30 4.32
C SER A 675 -5.75 -49.60 3.21
N LYS A 676 -6.64 -48.66 3.58
CA LYS A 676 -7.47 -47.89 2.63
C LYS A 676 -6.83 -46.58 2.20
N ILE A 677 -5.72 -46.18 2.82
CA ILE A 677 -5.00 -44.92 2.57
C ILE A 677 -3.52 -45.14 2.22
N SER A 678 -3.02 -46.37 2.34
CA SER A 678 -1.61 -46.72 2.11
C SER A 678 -1.13 -46.51 0.68
N HIS A 679 -2.04 -46.39 -0.30
CA HIS A 679 -1.71 -46.09 -1.68
C HIS A 679 -1.50 -44.59 -1.95
N ILE A 680 -1.85 -43.72 -0.99
CA ILE A 680 -1.82 -42.26 -1.14
C ILE A 680 -0.41 -41.74 -0.81
N PRO A 681 0.25 -41.00 -1.72
CA PRO A 681 1.61 -40.49 -1.51
C PRO A 681 1.76 -39.54 -0.32
N CYS A 682 0.80 -38.61 -0.15
CA CYS A 682 0.85 -37.60 0.91
C CYS A 682 -0.34 -37.72 1.85
N VAL A 683 -0.10 -38.16 3.09
CA VAL A 683 -1.14 -38.25 4.11
C VAL A 683 -0.71 -37.48 5.35
N LEU A 684 -1.46 -36.42 5.67
CA LEU A 684 -1.25 -35.56 6.82
C LEU A 684 -2.43 -35.72 7.80
N ILE A 685 -2.12 -36.02 9.07
CA ILE A 685 -3.11 -36.13 10.14
C ILE A 685 -2.73 -35.17 11.28
N ASP A 686 -3.57 -34.17 11.57
CA ASP A 686 -3.30 -33.09 12.54
C ASP A 686 -1.93 -32.42 12.34
N ASN A 687 -1.58 -32.14 11.07
CA ASN A 687 -0.28 -31.62 10.62
C ASN A 687 0.92 -32.58 10.73
N ASN A 688 0.72 -33.84 11.14
CA ASN A 688 1.79 -34.85 11.15
C ASN A 688 1.75 -35.70 9.88
N PHE A 689 2.92 -35.93 9.27
CA PHE A 689 3.05 -36.81 8.11
C PHE A 689 3.08 -38.27 8.55
N ILE A 690 2.13 -39.08 8.06
CA ILE A 690 1.92 -40.43 8.61
C ILE A 690 3.05 -41.42 8.30
N TYR A 691 3.89 -41.11 7.31
CA TYR A 691 5.03 -41.94 6.90
C TYR A 691 6.35 -41.43 7.48
N ASP A 692 6.32 -40.42 8.35
CA ASP A 692 7.50 -39.97 9.08
C ASP A 692 7.81 -40.97 10.23
N PRO A 693 9.02 -41.52 10.33
CA PRO A 693 9.37 -42.50 11.37
C PRO A 693 9.44 -41.96 12.81
N GLU A 694 9.11 -40.69 13.08
CA GLU A 694 9.30 -40.07 14.41
C GLU A 694 8.12 -40.23 15.39
N ASP A 695 6.97 -40.81 14.98
CA ASP A 695 5.78 -41.00 15.84
C ASP A 695 5.64 -42.45 16.42
N GLU A 696 6.76 -43.15 16.64
CA GLU A 696 6.83 -44.39 17.45
C GLU A 696 7.30 -44.12 18.90
N GLU A 697 6.52 -43.40 19.70
CA GLU A 697 6.56 -43.50 21.19
C GLU A 697 5.16 -43.51 21.83
#